data_AF-A0ABD1CN92-F1
#
_entry.id   AF-A0ABD1CN92-F1
#
_cell.length_a   1.000
_cell.length_b   1.000
_cell.length_c   1.000
_cell.angle_alpha   90.00
_cell.angle_beta   90.00
_cell.angle_gamma   90.00
#
_symmetry.space_group_name_H-M   'P 1'
#
loop_
_entity.id
_entity.type
_entity.pdbx_description
1 polymer ?
#
loop_
_entity_poly.entity_id
_entity_poly.type
_entity_poly.pdbx_seq_one_letter_code
_entity_poly.pdbx_strand_id
1 'polypeptide(L)'
;MELELTRVDYTTVGLTAANCLQLLPVTSGGEPVLSSRARQQQKVVVGDQDGVLQVFSMKKDELQVHFKTLPTDKIASVKLGGQIGSVADKIFTASENKVRGFNKKGKMFLAFETNLTENIRSMFVSGSDLLVCGNHVYNHYKDCKEHGSYLCGDAIVDVAGLCPNNTSRLITVLACSGRVLRILEHSRVRQTLELDSVPTVLHVPKGLGDRILCGFADGKVVLFHINVASSEVKRETLVEDAENLSAVTCLETFDLSGDGKDELIVGRRDGTLQVFTMNSDEYQFEMECTQIYRENFTESVSSVQGGCIGANGYSEIAVCTYSGRVFGLTTQCISKSLSDSNKRGSVNMAPDASSKLHKLRAEIYELEQAITRERERYQQSTQALSTGLSAIPMLPVNDSMLLCQEDATYMLTVEIPTPIEHVLLQCDAPINLIDVEKNSAVVSFSECDKMSGNSLLASYRCQSNTNRVDLKFRTVEGQNGTLQVYITPNLQPKCCQLKRYSIKPLSLHAIVHNLPDDELSRPMNVLILKGAFSQAEMHNWMINSIPELPEKIYGNDKIRQVFRHVFIGTVLICEYGKGEADFRSDNVSTISILKDFITKEATKKRIKLEIVTNINEQTIPGLIKLIEPKIVHYNKLTKDYQILQALIDLDIRSDDEFGTLSQEYQDLLRNQRQIEAEFKKQPTILNRIYGILTDLYIDKFKFKGVNVKTKLPQLIDLLEHYEYEELVGFYSVVKTIDDEV
;
A
#
# COMPACT_ATOMS: atom_id res chain seq x y z
N MET A 1 15.20 -6.89 -24.77
CA MET A 1 16.44 -7.60 -24.37
C MET A 1 16.32 -7.77 -22.87
N GLU A 2 16.36 -9.00 -22.34
CA GLU A 2 16.25 -9.23 -20.89
C GLU A 2 17.53 -8.76 -20.20
N LEU A 3 17.41 -7.94 -19.17
CA LEU A 3 18.53 -7.47 -18.37
C LEU A 3 18.86 -8.54 -17.33
N GLU A 4 20.11 -9.03 -17.33
CA GLU A 4 20.59 -9.95 -16.30
C GLU A 4 21.35 -9.16 -15.23
N LEU A 5 20.92 -9.27 -13.98
CA LEU A 5 21.61 -8.70 -12.83
C LEU A 5 22.02 -9.82 -11.87
N THR A 6 23.25 -9.75 -11.37
CA THR A 6 23.74 -10.70 -10.36
C THR A 6 23.70 -10.08 -8.97
N ARG A 7 23.15 -10.80 -8.00
CA ARG A 7 23.13 -10.36 -6.60
C ARG A 7 24.50 -10.50 -5.92
N VAL A 8 24.92 -9.44 -5.23
CA VAL A 8 26.11 -9.39 -4.38
C VAL A 8 25.75 -8.81 -3.02
N ASP A 9 25.82 -9.60 -1.96
CA ASP A 9 25.52 -9.14 -0.59
C ASP A 9 26.70 -8.35 0.00
N TYR A 10 26.43 -7.18 0.60
CA TYR A 10 27.47 -6.32 1.19
C TYR A 10 27.50 -6.37 2.72
N THR A 11 26.38 -6.05 3.36
CA THR A 11 26.28 -5.98 4.83
C THR A 11 24.83 -6.07 5.29
N THR A 12 24.63 -6.33 6.58
CA THR A 12 23.33 -6.15 7.25
C THR A 12 23.47 -5.03 8.29
N VAL A 13 22.50 -4.12 8.33
CA VAL A 13 22.36 -3.04 9.33
C VAL A 13 21.10 -3.25 10.17
N GLY A 14 20.78 -2.33 11.08
CA GLY A 14 19.50 -2.35 11.79
C GLY A 14 18.31 -2.14 10.84
N LEU A 15 17.10 -2.15 11.40
CA LEU A 15 15.89 -1.93 10.60
C LEU A 15 15.93 -0.58 9.91
N THR A 16 15.49 -0.51 8.66
CA THR A 16 15.54 0.73 7.88
C THR A 16 14.15 1.30 7.67
N ALA A 17 14.05 2.62 7.69
CA ALA A 17 12.90 3.34 7.18
C ALA A 17 12.99 3.47 5.65
N ALA A 18 11.89 3.88 5.02
CA ALA A 18 11.87 4.09 3.57
C ALA A 18 12.90 5.14 3.14
N ASN A 19 13.55 4.91 2.00
CA ASN A 19 14.52 5.83 1.37
C ASN A 19 15.69 6.27 2.28
N CYS A 20 16.15 5.40 3.18
CA CYS A 20 17.29 5.66 4.08
C CYS A 20 18.66 5.18 3.55
N LEU A 21 18.75 4.69 2.31
CA LEU A 21 20.00 4.39 1.61
C LEU A 21 20.28 5.47 0.55
N GLN A 22 21.52 5.94 0.49
CA GLN A 22 22.00 6.94 -0.47
C GLN A 22 23.40 6.58 -0.99
N LEU A 23 23.73 6.98 -2.22
CA LEU A 23 25.07 6.81 -2.79
C LEU A 23 25.79 8.15 -2.90
N LEU A 24 26.94 8.28 -2.23
CA LEU A 24 27.75 9.49 -2.34
C LEU A 24 28.27 9.63 -3.79
N PRO A 25 28.15 10.82 -4.40
CA PRO A 25 28.63 11.05 -5.76
C PRO A 25 30.15 10.96 -5.85
N VAL A 26 30.64 10.55 -7.02
CA VAL A 26 32.08 10.49 -7.32
C VAL A 26 32.59 11.89 -7.67
N THR A 27 33.72 12.29 -7.09
CA THR A 27 34.41 13.53 -7.44
C THR A 27 35.69 13.21 -8.22
N SER A 28 35.71 13.46 -9.52
CA SER A 28 36.93 13.37 -10.34
C SER A 28 37.24 14.75 -10.96
N GLY A 29 38.38 15.33 -10.59
CA GLY A 29 38.85 16.60 -11.17
C GLY A 29 38.18 17.89 -10.68
N GLY A 30 37.28 17.83 -9.70
CA GLY A 30 36.57 19.01 -9.16
C GLY A 30 35.25 19.33 -9.86
N GLU A 31 34.94 18.67 -10.97
CA GLU A 31 33.64 18.74 -11.63
C GLU A 31 32.73 17.57 -11.17
N PRO A 32 31.43 17.81 -10.97
CA PRO A 32 30.47 16.74 -10.72
C PRO A 32 30.39 15.83 -11.95
N VAL A 33 30.73 14.54 -11.81
CA VAL A 33 30.26 13.56 -12.80
C VAL A 33 28.75 13.41 -12.57
N LEU A 34 27.95 13.63 -13.61
CA LEU A 34 26.52 13.31 -13.58
C LEU A 34 26.37 11.89 -13.03
N SER A 35 25.71 11.74 -11.88
CA SER A 35 25.69 10.48 -11.13
C SER A 35 25.16 9.30 -11.95
N SER A 36 24.34 9.55 -12.98
CA SER A 36 23.84 8.56 -13.93
C SER A 36 24.93 7.91 -14.77
N ARG A 37 26.17 8.42 -14.77
CA ARG A 37 27.32 7.84 -15.50
C ARG A 37 28.49 7.48 -14.58
N ALA A 38 28.24 7.32 -13.28
CA ALA A 38 29.29 7.00 -12.31
C ALA A 38 29.88 5.60 -12.57
N ARG A 39 30.95 5.54 -13.36
CA ARG A 39 31.72 4.30 -13.60
C ARG A 39 32.76 3.99 -12.52
N GLN A 40 32.82 4.80 -11.47
CA GLN A 40 33.74 4.64 -10.35
C GLN A 40 32.98 4.26 -9.09
N GLN A 41 33.61 3.45 -8.25
CA GLN A 41 33.07 3.02 -6.97
C GLN A 41 32.66 4.20 -6.08
N GLN A 42 31.39 4.20 -5.72
CA GLN A 42 30.76 5.12 -4.80
C GLN A 42 30.78 4.57 -3.38
N LYS A 43 30.45 5.43 -2.43
CA LYS A 43 30.27 5.03 -1.02
C LYS A 43 28.79 4.95 -0.72
N VAL A 44 28.39 3.89 -0.04
CA VAL A 44 27.03 3.68 0.43
C VAL A 44 26.86 4.35 1.77
N VAL A 45 25.77 5.10 1.93
CA VAL A 45 25.32 5.71 3.17
C VAL A 45 24.01 5.04 3.56
N VAL A 46 23.90 4.55 4.78
CA VAL A 46 22.68 3.94 5.30
C VAL A 46 22.43 4.38 6.74
N GLY A 47 21.19 4.77 7.03
CA GLY A 47 20.72 5.07 8.38
C GLY A 47 19.68 4.05 8.83
N ASP A 48 19.78 3.58 10.06
CA ASP A 48 18.85 2.62 10.64
C ASP A 48 18.00 3.21 11.79
N GLN A 49 17.00 2.43 12.21
CA GLN A 49 16.07 2.75 13.28
C GLN A 49 16.69 2.57 14.68
N ASP A 50 17.92 2.06 14.80
CA ASP A 50 18.69 2.13 16.05
C ASP A 50 19.41 3.48 16.18
N GLY A 51 19.18 4.39 15.22
CA GLY A 51 19.75 5.72 15.19
C GLY A 51 21.20 5.73 14.73
N VAL A 52 21.64 4.68 14.03
CA VAL A 52 23.01 4.52 13.55
C VAL A 52 23.08 4.87 12.07
N LEU A 53 23.88 5.90 11.78
CA LEU A 53 24.35 6.23 10.44
C LEU A 53 25.69 5.54 10.17
N GLN A 54 25.77 4.78 9.08
CA GLN A 54 26.96 4.06 8.60
C GLN A 54 27.30 4.46 7.17
N VAL A 55 28.60 4.64 6.90
CA VAL A 55 29.12 4.84 5.54
C VAL A 55 30.20 3.81 5.23
N PHE A 56 30.06 3.10 4.13
CA PHE A 56 31.00 2.07 3.70
C PHE A 56 31.24 2.09 2.18
N SER A 57 32.27 1.37 1.74
CA SER A 57 32.53 1.10 0.32
C SER A 57 33.13 -0.29 0.16
N MET A 58 33.11 -0.83 -1.05
CA MET A 58 33.83 -2.05 -1.37
C MET A 58 35.23 -1.72 -1.89
N LYS A 59 36.24 -2.47 -1.43
CA LYS A 59 37.61 -2.38 -1.93
C LYS A 59 38.20 -3.77 -2.00
N LYS A 60 38.53 -4.25 -3.20
CA LYS A 60 39.02 -5.62 -3.43
C LYS A 60 38.08 -6.68 -2.82
N ASP A 61 36.78 -6.53 -3.07
CA ASP A 61 35.72 -7.42 -2.57
C ASP A 61 35.56 -7.50 -1.04
N GLU A 62 36.23 -6.62 -0.29
CA GLU A 62 36.06 -6.45 1.15
C GLU A 62 35.30 -5.17 1.50
N LEU A 63 34.44 -5.26 2.52
CA LEU A 63 33.67 -4.15 3.07
C LEU A 63 34.59 -3.24 3.89
N GLN A 64 34.74 -1.99 3.46
CA GLN A 64 35.47 -0.96 4.20
C GLN A 64 34.49 0.05 4.81
N VAL A 65 34.30 0.00 6.12
CA VAL A 65 33.53 1.01 6.87
C VAL A 65 34.38 2.26 7.06
N HIS A 66 33.90 3.41 6.57
CA HIS A 66 34.55 4.72 6.72
C HIS A 66 34.23 5.36 8.06
N PHE A 67 32.97 5.33 8.45
CA PHE A 67 32.54 5.69 9.80
C PHE A 67 31.19 5.05 10.13
N LYS A 68 30.94 4.91 11.44
CA LYS A 68 29.68 4.48 12.02
C LYS A 68 29.43 5.35 13.25
N THR A 69 28.25 5.94 13.33
CA THR A 69 27.86 6.77 14.48
C THR A 69 27.41 5.90 15.66
N LEU A 70 27.34 6.48 16.85
CA LEU A 70 26.75 5.80 18.00
C LEU A 70 25.22 5.73 17.85
N PRO A 71 24.56 4.71 18.41
CA PRO A 71 23.10 4.64 18.45
C PRO A 71 22.48 5.90 19.05
N THR A 72 21.42 6.39 18.41
CA THR A 72 20.65 7.56 18.84
C THR A 72 19.16 7.30 18.56
N ASP A 73 18.40 8.35 18.28
CA ASP A 73 16.99 8.25 17.95
C ASP A 73 16.79 7.71 16.52
N LYS A 74 15.71 6.96 16.31
CA LYS A 74 15.31 6.34 15.04
C LYS A 74 15.52 7.29 13.85
N ILE A 75 16.36 6.90 12.89
CA ILE A 75 16.52 7.65 11.65
C ILE A 75 15.30 7.38 10.76
N ALA A 76 14.54 8.42 10.47
CA ALA A 76 13.35 8.36 9.62
C ALA A 76 13.66 8.68 8.15
N SER A 77 14.71 9.45 7.87
CA SER A 77 15.09 9.83 6.52
C SER A 77 16.58 10.15 6.41
N VAL A 78 17.19 9.81 5.26
CA VAL A 78 18.56 10.16 4.89
C VAL A 78 18.54 10.82 3.51
N LYS A 79 19.12 12.02 3.40
CA LYS A 79 19.24 12.74 2.11
C LYS A 79 20.64 13.30 1.92
N LEU A 80 21.07 13.34 0.67
CA LEU A 80 22.28 14.05 0.29
C LEU A 80 21.95 15.49 -0.09
N GLY A 81 22.81 16.42 0.30
CA GLY A 81 22.67 17.83 -0.03
C GLY A 81 24.02 18.49 -0.27
N GLY A 82 23.98 19.68 -0.83
CA GLY A 82 25.13 20.51 -1.14
C GLY A 82 24.67 21.93 -1.48
N GLN A 83 25.61 22.87 -1.60
CA GLN A 83 25.29 24.20 -2.11
C GLN A 83 24.76 24.09 -3.55
N ILE A 84 23.90 25.02 -3.97
CA ILE A 84 23.35 25.05 -5.33
C ILE A 84 24.50 25.08 -6.33
N GLY A 85 24.46 24.18 -7.32
CA GLY A 85 25.52 24.03 -8.33
C GLY A 85 26.77 23.28 -7.87
N SER A 86 26.85 22.86 -6.59
CA SER A 86 27.94 22.03 -6.07
C SER A 86 27.52 20.56 -5.95
N VAL A 87 28.51 19.68 -5.80
CA VAL A 87 28.29 18.26 -5.56
C VAL A 87 27.55 18.06 -4.22
N ALA A 88 26.46 17.30 -4.24
CA ALA A 88 25.71 16.93 -3.03
C ALA A 88 26.46 15.88 -2.21
N ASP A 89 27.47 16.30 -1.43
CA ASP A 89 28.36 15.44 -0.64
C ASP A 89 28.15 15.52 0.88
N LYS A 90 27.14 16.28 1.33
CA LYS A 90 26.71 16.36 2.73
C LYS A 90 25.56 15.40 2.99
N ILE A 91 25.66 14.69 4.10
CA ILE A 91 24.66 13.70 4.52
C ILE A 91 23.78 14.37 5.57
N PHE A 92 22.47 14.41 5.34
CA PHE A 92 21.48 14.89 6.30
C PHE A 92 20.66 13.70 6.79
N THR A 93 20.45 13.62 8.10
CA THR A 93 19.61 12.62 8.74
C THR A 93 18.52 13.30 9.55
N ALA A 94 17.29 12.81 9.45
CA ALA A 94 16.18 13.25 10.29
C ALA A 94 15.84 12.17 11.32
N SER A 95 15.78 12.57 12.59
CA SER A 95 15.35 11.72 13.70
C SER A 95 14.53 12.56 14.68
N GLU A 96 13.40 12.05 15.14
CA GLU A 96 12.42 12.82 15.94
C GLU A 96 12.10 14.17 15.28
N ASN A 97 12.30 15.29 15.98
CA ASN A 97 12.13 16.67 15.48
C ASN A 97 13.46 17.32 15.05
N LYS A 98 14.55 16.56 14.88
CA LYS A 98 15.91 17.07 14.64
C LYS A 98 16.46 16.65 13.29
N VAL A 99 17.20 17.56 12.67
CA VAL A 99 17.99 17.32 11.45
C VAL A 99 19.47 17.45 11.79
N ARG A 100 20.25 16.38 11.58
CA ARG A 100 21.69 16.36 11.79
C ARG A 100 22.40 16.29 10.43
N GLY A 101 23.48 17.05 10.27
CA GLY A 101 24.28 17.09 9.04
C GLY A 101 25.71 16.60 9.28
N PHE A 102 26.16 15.66 8.46
CA PHE A 102 27.48 15.04 8.51
C PHE A 102 28.21 15.22 7.19
N ASN A 103 29.53 15.42 7.25
CA ASN A 103 30.35 15.34 6.06
C ASN A 103 30.68 13.87 5.71
N LYS A 104 31.24 13.65 4.51
CA LYS A 104 31.70 12.32 4.05
C LYS A 104 32.74 11.61 4.93
N LYS A 105 33.29 12.29 5.95
CA LYS A 105 34.24 11.74 6.94
C LYS A 105 33.58 11.44 8.29
N GLY A 106 32.26 11.68 8.44
CA GLY A 106 31.52 11.44 9.67
C GLY A 106 31.58 12.57 10.70
N LYS A 107 32.20 13.72 10.39
CA LYS A 107 32.15 14.88 11.28
C LYS A 107 30.81 15.58 11.12
N MET A 108 30.07 15.69 12.23
CA MET A 108 28.85 16.49 12.31
C MET A 108 29.19 17.98 12.17
N PHE A 109 28.46 18.68 11.30
CA PHE A 109 28.60 20.13 11.08
C PHE A 109 27.29 20.88 11.31
N LEU A 110 26.16 20.17 11.38
CA LEU A 110 24.84 20.74 11.64
C LEU A 110 24.10 19.86 12.64
N ALA A 111 23.45 20.49 13.61
CA ALA A 111 22.45 19.89 14.47
C ALA A 111 21.33 20.92 14.64
N PHE A 112 20.24 20.74 13.92
CA PHE A 112 19.12 21.66 13.87
C PHE A 112 17.89 21.02 14.51
N GLU A 113 17.29 21.70 15.47
CA GLU A 113 16.02 21.30 16.08
C GLU A 113 14.89 22.13 15.47
N THR A 114 13.94 21.44 14.85
CA THR A 114 12.79 22.07 14.19
C THR A 114 11.73 22.46 15.22
N ASN A 115 10.81 23.34 14.84
CA ASN A 115 9.64 23.69 15.66
C ASN A 115 8.46 22.70 15.50
N LEU A 116 8.66 21.57 14.81
CA LEU A 116 7.63 20.58 14.58
C LEU A 116 7.16 19.97 15.91
N THR A 117 5.84 19.86 16.08
CA THR A 117 5.21 19.15 17.20
C THR A 117 5.15 17.64 17.00
N GLU A 118 5.46 17.19 15.78
CA GLU A 118 5.40 15.79 15.35
C GLU A 118 6.81 15.33 14.91
N ASN A 119 7.06 14.02 14.95
CA ASN A 119 8.30 13.47 14.43
C ASN A 119 8.38 13.66 12.90
N ILE A 120 9.56 14.02 12.41
CA ILE A 120 9.88 14.12 10.99
C ILE A 120 9.76 12.72 10.38
N ARG A 121 8.94 12.60 9.34
CA ARG A 121 8.72 11.37 8.59
C ARG A 121 9.38 11.40 7.21
N SER A 122 9.38 12.56 6.56
CA SER A 122 10.06 12.77 5.28
C SER A 122 10.75 14.13 5.26
N MET A 123 11.86 14.20 4.51
CA MET A 123 12.57 15.45 4.28
C MET A 123 13.06 15.55 2.84
N PHE A 124 13.25 16.78 2.39
CA PHE A 124 13.93 17.12 1.16
C PHE A 124 14.95 18.23 1.42
N VAL A 125 16.12 18.13 0.80
CA VAL A 125 17.23 19.09 0.96
C VAL A 125 17.70 19.54 -0.40
N SER A 126 17.76 20.85 -0.62
CA SER A 126 18.33 21.45 -1.84
C SER A 126 18.96 22.80 -1.52
N GLY A 127 20.28 22.91 -1.65
CA GLY A 127 20.97 24.16 -1.32
C GLY A 127 20.78 24.54 0.15
N SER A 128 20.26 25.75 0.37
CA SER A 128 19.88 26.29 1.69
C SER A 128 18.49 25.84 2.16
N ASP A 129 17.69 25.28 1.25
CA ASP A 129 16.29 24.95 1.47
C ASP A 129 16.17 23.54 2.08
N LEU A 130 15.46 23.47 3.19
CA LEU A 130 15.16 22.26 3.93
C LEU A 130 13.64 22.16 4.07
N LEU A 131 13.06 21.14 3.47
CA LEU A 131 11.65 20.79 3.61
C LEU A 131 11.55 19.63 4.59
N VAL A 132 10.71 19.75 5.60
CA VAL A 132 10.45 18.68 6.58
C VAL A 132 8.96 18.49 6.76
N CYS A 133 8.54 17.23 6.84
CA CYS A 133 7.15 16.85 7.04
C CYS A 133 7.01 15.92 8.25
N GLY A 134 6.07 16.22 9.12
CA GLY A 134 5.49 15.28 10.08
C GLY A 134 4.34 14.49 9.44
N ASN A 135 3.37 14.09 10.25
CA ASN A 135 2.14 13.46 9.76
C ASN A 135 1.20 14.51 9.13
N HIS A 136 1.05 15.69 9.73
CA HIS A 136 0.14 16.71 9.19
C HIS A 136 0.81 18.05 8.98
N VAL A 137 2.01 18.25 9.50
CA VAL A 137 2.69 19.54 9.45
C VAL A 137 3.82 19.49 8.42
N TYR A 138 3.81 20.44 7.50
CA TYR A 138 4.92 20.75 6.60
C TYR A 138 5.59 22.06 7.03
N ASN A 139 6.91 22.07 7.08
CA ASN A 139 7.69 23.30 7.28
C ASN A 139 8.77 23.41 6.21
N HIS A 140 8.93 24.65 5.73
CA HIS A 140 10.01 25.07 4.86
C HIS A 140 10.98 25.93 5.67
N TYR A 141 12.22 25.50 5.75
CA TYR A 141 13.32 26.24 6.34
C TYR A 141 14.30 26.67 5.26
N LYS A 142 14.87 27.87 5.44
CA LYS A 142 15.99 28.36 4.66
C LYS A 142 17.09 28.80 5.60
N ASP A 143 18.27 28.16 5.48
CA ASP A 143 19.39 28.36 6.41
C ASP A 143 18.97 28.20 7.90
N CYS A 144 18.20 27.14 8.17
CA CYS A 144 17.65 26.83 9.50
C CYS A 144 16.71 27.91 10.10
N LYS A 145 16.23 28.85 9.27
CA LYS A 145 15.19 29.81 9.64
C LYS A 145 13.88 29.42 8.98
N GLU A 146 12.80 29.45 9.74
CA GLU A 146 11.47 29.14 9.22
C GLU A 146 11.07 30.17 8.16
N HIS A 147 10.74 29.68 6.98
CA HIS A 147 10.29 30.48 5.85
C HIS A 147 8.76 30.38 5.69
N GLY A 148 8.18 29.23 6.00
CA GLY A 148 6.73 29.06 6.06
C GLY A 148 6.31 27.65 6.48
N SER A 149 5.06 27.52 6.89
CA SER A 149 4.47 26.25 7.33
C SER A 149 3.11 26.01 6.67
N TYR A 150 2.73 24.75 6.52
CA TYR A 150 1.41 24.35 6.05
C TYR A 150 0.89 23.19 6.90
N LEU A 151 -0.39 23.26 7.28
CA LEU A 151 -1.08 22.22 8.02
C LEU A 151 -2.01 21.46 7.07
N CYS A 152 -1.69 20.20 6.81
CA CYS A 152 -2.41 19.34 5.90
C CYS A 152 -3.63 18.69 6.58
N GLY A 153 -4.76 18.65 5.85
CA GLY A 153 -5.97 17.86 6.15
C GLY A 153 -5.66 16.39 6.39
N ASP A 154 -4.81 15.85 5.53
CA ASP A 154 -4.51 14.43 5.41
C ASP A 154 -3.14 14.12 6.01
N ALA A 155 -2.83 12.84 6.17
CA ALA A 155 -1.47 12.44 6.53
C ALA A 155 -0.54 12.65 5.33
N ILE A 156 0.56 13.37 5.51
CA ILE A 156 1.65 13.54 4.56
C ILE A 156 2.46 12.24 4.55
N VAL A 157 2.59 11.66 3.36
CA VAL A 157 3.32 10.41 3.13
C VAL A 157 4.75 10.71 2.71
N ASP A 158 4.93 11.65 1.77
CA ASP A 158 6.24 12.04 1.26
C ASP A 158 6.25 13.48 0.73
N VAL A 159 7.45 14.06 0.59
CA VAL A 159 7.68 15.42 0.08
C VAL A 159 8.78 15.45 -0.96
N ALA A 160 8.54 16.18 -2.04
CA ALA A 160 9.54 16.46 -3.07
C ALA A 160 9.61 17.96 -3.38
N GLY A 161 10.80 18.43 -3.74
CA GLY A 161 11.03 19.78 -4.25
C GLY A 161 11.40 19.74 -5.74
N LEU A 162 10.72 20.56 -6.53
CA LEU A 162 11.00 20.79 -7.94
C LEU A 162 11.64 22.17 -8.11
N CYS A 163 12.78 22.21 -8.79
CA CYS A 163 13.50 23.42 -9.16
C CYS A 163 13.53 23.54 -10.70
N PRO A 164 12.39 23.91 -11.34
CA PRO A 164 12.27 23.98 -12.78
C PRO A 164 13.30 24.96 -13.38
N ASN A 165 13.93 24.54 -14.47
CA ASN A 165 14.93 25.33 -15.21
C ASN A 165 16.11 25.85 -14.37
N ASN A 166 16.47 25.16 -13.28
CA ASN A 166 17.51 25.60 -12.33
C ASN A 166 17.27 27.03 -11.78
N THR A 167 16.01 27.44 -11.69
CA THR A 167 15.63 28.73 -11.10
C THR A 167 15.68 28.66 -9.56
N SER A 168 15.70 29.81 -8.89
CA SER A 168 15.53 29.91 -7.42
C SER A 168 14.09 29.62 -6.96
N ARG A 169 13.19 29.29 -7.89
CA ARG A 169 11.78 29.01 -7.62
C ARG A 169 11.64 27.55 -7.21
N LEU A 170 11.32 27.32 -5.94
CA LEU A 170 11.07 26.00 -5.39
C LEU A 170 9.57 25.72 -5.38
N ILE A 171 9.15 24.70 -6.12
CA ILE A 171 7.79 24.15 -6.05
C ILE A 171 7.83 22.93 -5.16
N THR A 172 7.00 22.89 -4.13
CA THR A 172 6.89 21.72 -3.25
C THR A 172 5.72 20.87 -3.68
N VAL A 173 5.90 19.55 -3.70
CA VAL A 173 4.81 18.59 -3.91
C VAL A 173 4.70 17.73 -2.66
N LEU A 174 3.50 17.68 -2.07
CA LEU A 174 3.17 16.82 -0.94
C LEU A 174 2.29 15.66 -1.40
N ALA A 175 2.76 14.43 -1.18
CA ALA A 175 1.94 13.23 -1.32
C ALA A 175 1.13 13.00 -0.05
N CYS A 176 -0.19 12.90 -0.18
CA CYS A 176 -1.11 12.81 0.96
C CYS A 176 -1.94 11.53 0.91
N SER A 177 -2.19 10.92 2.08
CA SER A 177 -2.93 9.67 2.21
C SER A 177 -4.38 9.74 1.71
N GLY A 178 -4.97 10.94 1.66
CA GLY A 178 -6.31 11.22 1.14
C GLY A 178 -6.43 11.18 -0.39
N ARG A 179 -5.54 10.43 -1.07
CA ARG A 179 -5.49 10.29 -2.54
C ARG A 179 -5.34 11.63 -3.26
N VAL A 180 -4.43 12.48 -2.77
CA VAL A 180 -4.14 13.78 -3.40
C VAL A 180 -2.65 14.11 -3.42
N LEU A 181 -2.22 14.81 -4.48
CA LEU A 181 -0.96 15.56 -4.48
C LEU A 181 -1.27 17.04 -4.28
N ARG A 182 -0.65 17.66 -3.29
CA ARG A 182 -0.77 19.10 -3.07
C ARG A 182 0.47 19.79 -3.60
N ILE A 183 0.29 20.65 -4.60
CA ILE A 183 1.36 21.48 -5.16
C ILE A 183 1.36 22.80 -4.40
N LEU A 184 2.45 23.07 -3.70
CA LEU A 184 2.65 24.24 -2.87
C LEU A 184 3.71 25.16 -3.47
N GLU A 185 3.47 26.46 -3.29
CA GLU A 185 4.45 27.50 -3.56
C GLU A 185 4.41 28.52 -2.41
N HIS A 186 5.56 28.90 -1.86
CA HIS A 186 5.65 29.75 -0.67
C HIS A 186 4.80 29.25 0.51
N SER A 187 4.81 27.93 0.75
CA SER A 187 4.00 27.25 1.77
C SER A 187 2.49 27.43 1.65
N ARG A 188 1.99 27.81 0.47
CA ARG A 188 0.55 27.90 0.15
C ARG A 188 0.19 26.92 -0.94
N VAL A 189 -0.96 26.26 -0.80
CA VAL A 189 -1.46 25.34 -1.83
C VAL A 189 -1.85 26.14 -3.07
N ARG A 190 -1.14 25.89 -4.17
CA ARG A 190 -1.44 26.42 -5.50
C ARG A 190 -2.51 25.58 -6.19
N GLN A 191 -2.38 24.25 -6.09
CA GLN A 191 -3.24 23.29 -6.76
C GLN A 191 -3.27 21.99 -5.96
N THR A 192 -4.43 21.34 -5.93
CA THR A 192 -4.60 19.97 -5.41
C THR A 192 -4.94 19.07 -6.59
N LEU A 193 -4.17 18.02 -6.79
CA LEU A 193 -4.42 17.01 -7.81
C LEU A 193 -5.04 15.78 -7.14
N GLU A 194 -6.11 15.30 -7.72
CA GLU A 194 -6.82 14.12 -7.27
C GLU A 194 -6.18 12.87 -7.88
N LEU A 195 -6.10 11.81 -7.09
CA LEU A 195 -5.47 10.55 -7.46
C LEU A 195 -6.46 9.39 -7.33
N ASP A 196 -6.25 8.38 -8.15
CA ASP A 196 -7.09 7.17 -8.14
C ASP A 196 -6.69 6.21 -6.99
N SER A 197 -5.47 6.34 -6.49
CA SER A 197 -4.88 5.50 -5.44
C SER A 197 -4.10 6.34 -4.42
N VAL A 198 -3.77 5.74 -3.28
CA VAL A 198 -3.00 6.39 -2.22
C VAL A 198 -1.53 6.49 -2.65
N PRO A 199 -0.93 7.69 -2.71
CA PRO A 199 0.47 7.86 -3.07
C PRO A 199 1.37 7.39 -1.93
N THR A 200 2.47 6.71 -2.24
CA THR A 200 3.37 6.07 -1.26
C THR A 200 4.79 6.62 -1.28
N VAL A 201 5.26 7.14 -2.42
CA VAL A 201 6.61 7.68 -2.58
C VAL A 201 6.65 8.65 -3.75
N LEU A 202 7.47 9.70 -3.62
CA LEU A 202 7.76 10.66 -4.68
C LEU A 202 9.24 10.56 -5.08
N HIS A 203 9.51 10.64 -6.38
CA HIS A 203 10.88 10.72 -6.92
C HIS A 203 10.97 11.76 -8.02
N VAL A 204 12.02 12.58 -7.99
CA VAL A 204 12.28 13.60 -9.01
C VAL A 204 13.42 13.08 -9.89
N PRO A 205 13.14 12.72 -11.16
CA PRO A 205 14.19 12.25 -12.06
C PRO A 205 15.27 13.31 -12.26
N LYS A 206 16.53 12.87 -12.35
CA LYS A 206 17.66 13.77 -12.52
C LYS A 206 17.57 14.47 -13.89
N GLY A 207 17.75 15.78 -13.90
CA GLY A 207 17.68 16.59 -15.13
C GLY A 207 16.27 16.94 -15.61
N LEU A 208 15.20 16.37 -15.03
CA LEU A 208 13.81 16.66 -15.38
C LEU A 208 13.14 17.47 -14.27
N GLY A 209 13.54 18.74 -14.12
CA GLY A 209 13.19 19.60 -12.99
C GLY A 209 11.73 20.02 -12.86
N ASP A 210 10.88 19.67 -13.83
CA ASP A 210 9.43 19.91 -13.84
C ASP A 210 8.61 18.60 -13.85
N ARG A 211 9.27 17.44 -13.68
CA ARG A 211 8.64 16.13 -13.66
C ARG A 211 8.80 15.45 -12.31
N ILE A 212 7.79 14.70 -11.92
CA ILE A 212 7.80 13.92 -10.68
C ILE A 212 7.15 12.56 -10.91
N LEU A 213 7.82 11.51 -10.47
CA LEU A 213 7.27 10.16 -10.43
C LEU A 213 6.60 9.95 -9.09
N CYS A 214 5.41 9.36 -9.11
CA CYS A 214 4.66 8.97 -7.94
C CYS A 214 4.39 7.47 -7.97
N GLY A 215 4.82 6.77 -6.92
CA GLY A 215 4.43 5.39 -6.66
C GLY A 215 3.15 5.34 -5.85
N PHE A 216 2.35 4.30 -6.05
CA PHE A 216 1.05 4.14 -5.39
C PHE A 216 0.91 2.82 -4.62
N ALA A 217 -0.08 2.80 -3.73
CA ALA A 217 -0.37 1.67 -2.85
C ALA A 217 -0.96 0.44 -3.57
N ASP A 218 -1.58 0.65 -4.73
CA ASP A 218 -2.08 -0.38 -5.66
C ASP A 218 -1.00 -0.84 -6.65
N GLY A 219 0.24 -0.35 -6.51
CA GLY A 219 1.37 -0.80 -7.31
C GLY A 219 1.61 -0.01 -8.59
N LYS A 220 0.78 0.99 -8.91
CA LYS A 220 0.98 1.83 -10.08
C LYS A 220 2.15 2.80 -9.90
N VAL A 221 2.74 3.23 -11.02
CA VAL A 221 3.69 4.36 -11.07
C VAL A 221 3.21 5.33 -12.14
N VAL A 222 3.02 6.60 -11.75
CA VAL A 222 2.54 7.67 -12.63
C VAL A 222 3.57 8.79 -12.67
N LEU A 223 3.87 9.26 -13.87
CA LEU A 223 4.64 10.48 -14.13
C LEU A 223 3.70 11.68 -14.17
N PHE A 224 4.00 12.70 -13.37
CA PHE A 224 3.34 13.99 -13.44
C PHE A 224 4.29 15.03 -14.02
N HIS A 225 3.85 15.72 -15.07
CA HIS A 225 4.52 16.88 -15.63
C HIS A 225 3.83 18.15 -15.11
N ILE A 226 4.50 18.85 -14.20
CA ILE A 226 3.96 20.04 -13.56
C ILE A 226 4.44 21.25 -14.34
N ASN A 227 3.55 21.81 -15.17
CA ASN A 227 3.87 23.05 -15.85
C ASN A 227 3.92 24.20 -14.84
N VAL A 228 4.97 25.00 -14.93
CA VAL A 228 5.28 26.05 -13.97
C VAL A 228 4.76 27.41 -14.45
N ALA A 229 4.55 27.53 -15.77
CA ALA A 229 3.98 28.70 -16.42
C ALA A 229 2.44 28.62 -16.49
N SER A 230 1.87 27.44 -16.71
CA SER A 230 0.43 27.20 -16.64
C SER A 230 0.06 26.44 -15.36
N SER A 231 -1.22 26.39 -14.98
CA SER A 231 -1.71 25.50 -13.91
C SER A 231 -2.10 24.11 -14.43
N GLU A 232 -1.60 23.76 -15.61
CA GLU A 232 -1.83 22.47 -16.24
C GLU A 232 -0.85 21.46 -15.67
N VAL A 233 -1.37 20.30 -15.28
CA VAL A 233 -0.55 19.14 -14.92
C VAL A 233 -0.95 18.01 -15.83
N LYS A 234 0.01 17.50 -16.59
CA LYS A 234 -0.18 16.28 -17.37
C LYS A 234 0.22 15.08 -16.52
N ARG A 235 -0.51 13.99 -16.65
CA ARG A 235 -0.24 12.74 -15.95
C ARG A 235 -0.20 11.58 -16.93
N GLU A 236 0.70 10.65 -16.69
CA GLU A 236 0.94 9.50 -17.54
C GLU A 236 1.25 8.27 -16.69
N THR A 237 0.48 7.20 -16.87
CA THR A 237 0.72 5.93 -16.15
C THR A 237 1.84 5.17 -16.84
N LEU A 238 2.98 5.03 -16.14
CA LEU A 238 4.15 4.31 -16.65
C LEU A 238 4.12 2.84 -16.32
N VAL A 239 3.63 2.51 -15.12
CA VAL A 239 3.53 1.13 -14.65
C VAL A 239 2.12 0.93 -14.15
N GLU A 240 1.38 0.05 -14.80
CA GLU A 240 0.06 -0.39 -14.36
C GLU A 240 0.12 -1.71 -13.58
N ASP A 241 1.07 -2.59 -13.96
CA ASP A 241 1.38 -3.91 -13.37
C ASP A 241 0.17 -4.64 -12.74
N ALA A 242 -0.76 -5.05 -13.60
CA ALA A 242 -1.94 -5.82 -13.21
C ALA A 242 -1.60 -7.18 -12.54
N GLU A 243 -0.36 -7.66 -12.67
CA GLU A 243 0.10 -8.91 -12.05
C GLU A 243 0.64 -8.71 -10.63
N ASN A 244 1.09 -7.50 -10.28
CA ASN A 244 1.59 -7.19 -8.95
C ASN A 244 1.05 -5.87 -8.37
N LEU A 245 -0.06 -6.01 -7.65
CA LEU A 245 -0.73 -4.92 -6.92
C LEU A 245 -0.02 -4.51 -5.60
N SER A 246 1.22 -4.95 -5.38
CA SER A 246 1.95 -4.59 -4.16
C SER A 246 2.42 -3.14 -4.21
N ALA A 247 2.18 -2.43 -3.11
CA ALA A 247 2.52 -1.01 -2.94
C ALA A 247 3.98 -0.71 -3.33
N VAL A 248 4.16 0.34 -4.12
CA VAL A 248 5.49 0.89 -4.45
C VAL A 248 6.08 1.53 -3.19
N THR A 249 7.29 1.16 -2.81
CA THR A 249 7.95 1.66 -1.59
C THR A 249 9.13 2.58 -1.86
N CYS A 250 9.78 2.42 -3.01
CA CYS A 250 10.87 3.28 -3.44
C CYS A 250 11.00 3.30 -4.97
N LEU A 251 11.52 4.40 -5.49
CA LEU A 251 11.73 4.65 -6.92
C LEU A 251 13.12 5.27 -7.11
N GLU A 252 13.77 4.95 -8.23
CA GLU A 252 14.97 5.63 -8.71
C GLU A 252 14.99 5.62 -10.25
N THR A 253 15.68 6.58 -10.86
CA THR A 253 15.95 6.61 -12.29
C THR A 253 17.47 6.60 -12.51
N PHE A 254 17.97 5.65 -13.29
CA PHE A 254 19.40 5.49 -13.51
C PHE A 254 19.69 4.74 -14.82
N ASP A 255 20.64 5.24 -15.61
CA ASP A 255 21.20 4.62 -16.81
C ASP A 255 22.07 3.39 -16.46
N LEU A 256 21.42 2.24 -16.32
CA LEU A 256 22.03 0.92 -16.07
C LEU A 256 22.76 0.39 -17.30
N SER A 257 22.21 0.64 -18.49
CA SER A 257 22.75 0.14 -19.77
C SER A 257 23.95 0.94 -20.27
N GLY A 258 24.10 2.19 -19.82
CA GLY A 258 25.14 3.13 -20.25
C GLY A 258 24.87 3.75 -21.61
N ASP A 259 23.63 3.68 -22.12
CA ASP A 259 23.22 4.20 -23.43
C ASP A 259 22.80 5.68 -23.39
N GLY A 260 22.76 6.27 -22.19
CA GLY A 260 22.40 7.66 -21.94
C GLY A 260 20.91 7.88 -21.65
N LYS A 261 20.08 6.83 -21.61
CA LYS A 261 18.69 6.86 -21.20
C LYS A 261 18.56 6.22 -19.81
N ASP A 262 17.92 6.92 -18.89
CA ASP A 262 17.70 6.37 -17.55
C ASP A 262 16.60 5.30 -17.59
N GLU A 263 16.82 4.16 -16.94
CA GLU A 263 15.77 3.19 -16.64
C GLU A 263 15.07 3.52 -15.31
N LEU A 264 13.78 3.15 -15.22
CA LEU A 264 12.98 3.26 -14.02
C LEU A 264 13.15 2.02 -13.15
N ILE A 265 13.63 2.20 -11.92
CA ILE A 265 13.79 1.15 -10.93
C ILE A 265 12.66 1.27 -9.90
N VAL A 266 11.89 0.20 -9.72
CA VAL A 266 10.72 0.16 -8.84
C VAL A 266 10.94 -0.91 -7.77
N GLY A 267 11.02 -0.49 -6.50
CA GLY A 267 11.01 -1.39 -5.35
C GLY A 267 9.63 -1.46 -4.72
N ARG A 268 9.16 -2.66 -4.38
CA ARG A 268 7.83 -2.91 -3.81
C ARG A 268 7.88 -3.47 -2.39
N ARG A 269 6.73 -3.36 -1.71
CA ARG A 269 6.50 -3.89 -0.36
C ARG A 269 6.50 -5.41 -0.27
N ASP A 270 6.23 -6.14 -1.35
CA ASP A 270 6.30 -7.62 -1.35
C ASP A 270 7.72 -8.16 -1.62
N GLY A 271 8.70 -7.26 -1.70
CA GLY A 271 10.09 -7.61 -2.03
C GLY A 271 10.38 -7.72 -3.51
N THR A 272 9.39 -7.49 -4.38
CA THR A 272 9.62 -7.45 -5.82
C THR A 272 10.38 -6.18 -6.21
N LEU A 273 11.43 -6.33 -6.99
CA LEU A 273 12.14 -5.26 -7.67
C LEU A 273 11.94 -5.43 -9.17
N GLN A 274 11.57 -4.34 -9.84
CA GLN A 274 11.38 -4.30 -11.28
C GLN A 274 12.19 -3.17 -11.90
N VAL A 275 12.63 -3.38 -13.14
CA VAL A 275 13.31 -2.36 -13.94
C VAL A 275 12.57 -2.21 -15.26
N PHE A 276 12.29 -0.97 -15.65
CA PHE A 276 11.59 -0.64 -16.88
C PHE A 276 12.44 0.30 -17.74
N THR A 277 12.54 0.02 -19.04
CA THR A 277 13.06 0.99 -20.01
C THR A 277 12.00 2.06 -20.26
N MET A 278 12.40 3.33 -20.26
CA MET A 278 11.52 4.46 -20.54
C MET A 278 11.77 4.93 -21.98
N ASN A 279 10.98 4.44 -22.93
CA ASN A 279 11.14 4.81 -24.34
C ASN A 279 10.46 6.15 -24.59
N SER A 280 11.27 7.19 -24.76
CA SER A 280 10.83 8.50 -25.24
C SER A 280 11.28 8.65 -26.69
N ASP A 281 10.49 8.17 -27.65
CA ASP A 281 10.69 8.57 -29.05
C ASP A 281 10.18 10.00 -29.22
N GLU A 282 10.97 10.88 -29.86
CA GLU A 282 10.64 12.30 -30.04
C GLU A 282 9.31 12.55 -30.79
N TYR A 283 8.75 11.51 -31.42
CA TYR A 283 7.49 11.55 -32.17
C TYR A 283 6.32 10.85 -31.46
N GLN A 284 6.53 10.25 -30.29
CA GLN A 284 5.47 9.64 -29.49
C GLN A 284 4.96 10.61 -28.42
N PHE A 285 3.64 10.69 -28.27
CA PHE A 285 3.00 11.53 -27.26
C PHE A 285 2.98 10.88 -25.87
N GLU A 286 3.19 9.56 -25.82
CA GLU A 286 3.18 8.70 -24.65
C GLU A 286 4.53 7.97 -24.54
N MET A 287 5.12 7.98 -23.36
CA MET A 287 6.33 7.27 -22.98
C MET A 287 6.01 5.81 -22.67
N GLU A 288 6.31 4.94 -23.62
CA GLU A 288 6.13 3.50 -23.44
C GLU A 288 7.16 2.95 -22.45
N CYS A 289 6.68 2.25 -21.42
CA CYS A 289 7.53 1.59 -20.43
C CYS A 289 7.49 0.07 -20.61
N THR A 290 8.66 -0.54 -20.83
CA THR A 290 8.77 -2.00 -21.00
C THR A 290 9.57 -2.59 -19.85
N GLN A 291 9.02 -3.59 -19.16
CA GLN A 291 9.74 -4.29 -18.11
C GLN A 291 10.88 -5.12 -18.71
N ILE A 292 12.10 -4.94 -18.18
CA ILE A 292 13.31 -5.65 -18.63
C ILE A 292 13.94 -6.53 -17.56
N TYR A 293 13.55 -6.37 -16.28
CA TYR A 293 14.00 -7.20 -15.18
C TYR A 293 12.93 -7.28 -14.08
N ARG A 294 12.83 -8.45 -13.43
CA ARG A 294 11.96 -8.70 -12.28
C ARG A 294 12.54 -9.79 -11.39
N GLU A 295 12.72 -9.50 -10.11
CA GLU A 295 13.13 -10.49 -9.10
C GLU A 295 12.45 -10.19 -7.76
N ASN A 296 12.22 -11.22 -6.93
CA ASN A 296 11.61 -11.05 -5.61
C ASN A 296 12.59 -11.48 -4.50
N PHE A 297 12.76 -10.60 -3.51
CA PHE A 297 13.70 -10.77 -2.40
C PHE A 297 13.04 -11.07 -1.05
N THR A 298 11.75 -11.44 -1.04
CA THR A 298 10.95 -11.93 0.12
C THR A 298 10.70 -10.95 1.29
N GLU A 299 11.37 -9.80 1.31
CA GLU A 299 11.24 -8.74 2.31
C GLU A 299 10.96 -7.40 1.63
N SER A 300 10.23 -6.49 2.28
CA SER A 300 9.94 -5.16 1.73
C SER A 300 11.21 -4.43 1.27
N VAL A 301 11.21 -3.90 0.05
CA VAL A 301 12.32 -3.08 -0.45
C VAL A 301 12.18 -1.66 0.10
N SER A 302 12.99 -1.30 1.09
CA SER A 302 12.94 0.01 1.75
C SER A 302 13.58 1.13 0.93
N SER A 303 14.59 0.83 0.12
CA SER A 303 15.31 1.82 -0.67
C SER A 303 16.06 1.19 -1.84
N VAL A 304 16.13 1.91 -2.96
CA VAL A 304 16.91 1.56 -4.15
C VAL A 304 17.75 2.77 -4.58
N GLN A 305 18.96 2.54 -5.09
CA GLN A 305 19.81 3.56 -5.71
C GLN A 305 20.62 2.94 -6.86
N GLY A 306 20.64 3.59 -8.03
CA GLY A 306 21.52 3.21 -9.12
C GLY A 306 22.90 3.85 -9.00
N GLY A 307 23.96 3.09 -9.26
CA GLY A 307 25.33 3.57 -9.17
C GLY A 307 26.36 2.50 -9.47
N CYS A 308 27.55 2.62 -8.87
CA CYS A 308 28.63 1.64 -8.98
C CYS A 308 29.23 1.42 -7.57
N ILE A 309 29.12 0.23 -6.97
CA ILE A 309 29.57 -0.02 -5.59
C ILE A 309 30.65 -1.11 -5.54
N GLY A 310 30.37 -2.28 -6.11
CA GLY A 310 31.19 -3.47 -6.03
C GLY A 310 32.43 -3.40 -6.89
N ALA A 311 32.27 -3.15 -8.20
CA ALA A 311 33.37 -3.13 -9.16
C ALA A 311 33.30 -1.92 -10.10
N ASN A 312 34.43 -1.22 -10.29
CA ASN A 312 34.51 -0.11 -11.25
C ASN A 312 34.08 -0.55 -12.66
N GLY A 313 33.35 0.32 -13.34
CA GLY A 313 32.90 0.12 -14.72
C GLY A 313 31.62 -0.70 -14.88
N TYR A 314 31.10 -1.28 -13.80
CA TYR A 314 29.84 -2.01 -13.80
C TYR A 314 28.78 -1.23 -13.02
N SER A 315 27.64 -1.01 -13.67
CA SER A 315 26.45 -0.40 -13.05
C SER A 315 25.79 -1.41 -12.12
N GLU A 316 25.25 -0.91 -11.02
CA GLU A 316 24.61 -1.72 -9.98
C GLU A 316 23.40 -0.99 -9.42
N ILE A 317 22.37 -1.77 -9.05
CA ILE A 317 21.27 -1.30 -8.22
C ILE A 317 21.61 -1.67 -6.78
N ALA A 318 21.87 -0.67 -5.95
CA ALA A 318 21.96 -0.81 -4.51
C ALA A 318 20.56 -0.99 -3.93
N VAL A 319 20.34 -2.05 -3.16
CA VAL A 319 19.04 -2.39 -2.57
C VAL A 319 19.20 -2.50 -1.06
N CYS A 320 18.26 -1.90 -0.33
CA CYS A 320 18.12 -2.09 1.12
C CYS A 320 16.72 -2.62 1.46
N THR A 321 16.65 -3.73 2.20
CA THR A 321 15.37 -4.29 2.68
C THR A 321 14.99 -3.73 4.05
N TYR A 322 13.72 -3.90 4.44
CA TYR A 322 13.21 -3.50 5.76
C TYR A 322 14.02 -4.07 6.93
N SER A 323 14.51 -5.31 6.81
CA SER A 323 15.33 -5.95 7.85
C SER A 323 16.76 -5.42 7.94
N GLY A 324 17.16 -4.51 7.04
CA GLY A 324 18.49 -3.91 7.00
C GLY A 324 19.50 -4.66 6.11
N ARG A 325 19.08 -5.62 5.29
CA ARG A 325 20.00 -6.25 4.32
C ARG A 325 20.35 -5.27 3.22
N VAL A 326 21.64 -5.06 2.99
CA VAL A 326 22.17 -4.19 1.93
C VAL A 326 22.95 -5.02 0.93
N PHE A 327 22.48 -5.04 -0.32
CA PHE A 327 23.08 -5.81 -1.41
C PHE A 327 23.01 -5.03 -2.72
N GLY A 328 23.82 -5.44 -3.70
CA GLY A 328 23.84 -4.89 -5.05
C GLY A 328 23.30 -5.89 -6.06
N LEU A 329 22.65 -5.38 -7.10
CA LEU A 329 22.30 -6.13 -8.31
C LEU A 329 23.16 -5.59 -9.45
N THR A 330 24.24 -6.29 -9.78
CA THR A 330 25.30 -5.82 -10.69
C THR A 330 25.13 -6.32 -12.11
N THR A 331 25.46 -5.49 -13.10
CA THR A 331 25.58 -5.90 -14.51
C THR A 331 26.83 -6.72 -14.80
N GLN A 332 27.73 -6.87 -13.82
CA GLN A 332 28.85 -7.78 -13.96
C GLN A 332 28.35 -9.22 -14.05
N CYS A 333 28.59 -9.89 -15.18
CA CYS A 333 28.36 -11.33 -15.32
C CYS A 333 29.33 -12.12 -14.43
N ILE A 334 28.93 -12.41 -13.20
CA ILE A 334 29.65 -13.32 -12.31
C ILE A 334 29.19 -14.74 -12.65
N SER A 335 29.53 -15.22 -13.86
CA SER A 335 29.06 -16.54 -14.28
C SER A 335 29.58 -17.65 -13.36
N LYS A 336 28.62 -18.48 -12.93
CA LYS A 336 28.74 -19.78 -12.28
C LYS A 336 29.91 -20.59 -12.86
N SER A 337 31.10 -20.48 -12.28
CA SER A 337 32.31 -21.20 -12.68
C SER A 337 32.31 -22.66 -12.18
N LEU A 338 31.21 -23.39 -12.41
CA LEU A 338 31.08 -24.80 -12.00
C LEU A 338 31.18 -25.79 -13.16
N SER A 339 31.19 -25.35 -14.43
CA SER A 339 31.10 -26.28 -15.58
C SER A 339 32.23 -26.23 -16.62
N ASP A 340 33.23 -25.34 -16.53
CA ASP A 340 34.34 -25.30 -17.51
C ASP A 340 35.72 -25.48 -16.86
N SER A 341 35.91 -26.62 -16.21
CA SER A 341 37.20 -27.04 -15.68
C SER A 341 38.09 -27.67 -16.76
N ASN A 342 38.37 -27.01 -17.90
CA ASN A 342 39.39 -27.54 -18.81
C ASN A 342 40.12 -26.66 -19.84
N LYS A 343 40.12 -25.32 -19.77
CA LYS A 343 41.09 -24.53 -20.58
C LYS A 343 41.74 -23.39 -19.78
N ARG A 344 43.07 -23.39 -19.86
CA ARG A 344 44.04 -22.64 -19.07
C ARG A 344 43.90 -21.12 -19.26
N GLY A 345 43.72 -20.42 -18.14
CA GLY A 345 43.80 -18.97 -18.02
C GLY A 345 43.33 -18.53 -16.63
N SER A 346 44.21 -18.67 -15.63
CA SER A 346 44.08 -18.21 -14.23
C SER A 346 42.99 -17.16 -13.95
N VAL A 347 41.81 -17.60 -13.51
CA VAL A 347 40.89 -16.79 -12.71
C VAL A 347 40.59 -17.58 -11.44
N ASN A 348 41.25 -17.17 -10.37
CA ASN A 348 41.08 -17.71 -9.03
C ASN A 348 39.70 -17.31 -8.48
N MET A 349 38.75 -18.23 -8.36
CA MET A 349 37.76 -18.19 -7.28
C MET A 349 37.35 -19.61 -6.88
N ALA A 350 37.80 -20.05 -5.69
CA ALA A 350 37.21 -21.10 -4.84
C ALA A 350 37.91 -21.36 -3.47
N PRO A 351 38.94 -20.63 -2.98
CA PRO A 351 39.36 -20.74 -1.57
C PRO A 351 38.58 -19.82 -0.61
N ASP A 352 37.82 -18.85 -1.14
CA ASP A 352 37.25 -17.77 -0.33
C ASP A 352 35.80 -18.05 0.15
N ALA A 353 34.98 -18.74 -0.65
CA ALA A 353 33.63 -19.15 -0.23
C ALA A 353 33.65 -20.20 0.90
N SER A 354 34.58 -21.16 0.82
CA SER A 354 34.78 -22.18 1.87
C SER A 354 35.32 -21.56 3.16
N SER A 355 36.25 -20.60 3.04
CA SER A 355 36.76 -19.80 4.16
C SER A 355 35.66 -18.96 4.82
N LYS A 356 34.84 -18.24 4.04
CA LYS A 356 33.66 -17.50 4.53
C LYS A 356 32.66 -18.42 5.22
N LEU A 357 32.36 -19.57 4.63
CA LEU A 357 31.47 -20.58 5.23
C LEU A 357 32.02 -21.12 6.56
N HIS A 358 33.33 -21.35 6.65
CA HIS A 358 33.97 -21.81 7.88
C HIS A 358 33.91 -20.74 8.98
N LYS A 359 34.16 -19.47 8.65
CA LYS A 359 34.01 -18.34 9.58
C LYS A 359 32.57 -18.21 10.09
N LEU A 360 31.58 -18.28 9.21
CA LEU A 360 30.17 -18.24 9.59
C LEU A 360 29.77 -19.41 10.51
N ARG A 361 30.27 -20.62 10.24
CA ARG A 361 30.04 -21.78 11.12
C ARG A 361 30.64 -21.58 12.51
N ALA A 362 31.84 -21.02 12.60
CA ALA A 362 32.48 -20.72 13.88
C ALA A 362 31.70 -19.65 14.65
N GLU A 363 31.28 -18.58 13.98
CA GLU A 363 30.47 -17.52 14.57
C GLU A 363 29.11 -18.03 15.08
N ILE A 364 28.42 -18.85 14.27
CA ILE A 364 27.16 -19.50 14.67
C ILE A 364 27.38 -20.33 15.94
N TYR A 365 28.44 -21.14 16.00
CA TYR A 365 28.74 -21.98 17.16
C TYR A 365 29.01 -21.14 18.42
N GLU A 366 29.79 -20.06 18.32
CA GLU A 366 30.04 -19.15 19.43
C GLU A 366 28.77 -18.45 19.92
N LEU A 367 27.92 -17.98 19.00
CA LEU A 367 26.64 -17.36 19.30
C LEU A 367 25.66 -18.35 19.96
N GLU A 368 25.58 -19.59 19.47
CA GLU A 368 24.76 -20.65 20.07
C GLU A 368 25.17 -20.93 21.52
N GLN A 369 26.47 -21.00 21.80
CA GLN A 369 26.97 -21.16 23.17
C GLN A 369 26.66 -19.95 24.05
N ALA A 370 26.81 -18.74 23.53
CA ALA A 370 26.48 -17.52 24.27
C ALA A 370 24.97 -17.45 24.60
N ILE A 371 24.11 -17.72 23.62
CA ILE A 371 22.66 -17.77 23.78
C ILE A 371 22.26 -18.84 24.79
N THR A 372 22.87 -20.02 24.74
CA THR A 372 22.56 -21.12 25.69
C THR A 372 22.87 -20.71 27.13
N ARG A 373 24.04 -20.11 27.36
CA ARG A 373 24.43 -19.60 28.69
C ARG A 373 23.49 -18.51 29.20
N GLU A 374 23.12 -17.54 28.36
CA GLU A 374 22.18 -16.48 28.76
C GLU A 374 20.75 -17.01 28.96
N ARG A 375 20.31 -18.03 28.22
CA ARG A 375 19.02 -18.71 28.46
C ARG A 375 18.98 -19.41 29.81
N GLU A 376 20.03 -20.14 30.16
CA GLU A 376 20.15 -20.78 31.48
C GLU A 376 20.14 -19.72 32.60
N ARG A 377 20.91 -18.64 32.44
CA ARG A 377 20.92 -17.52 33.38
C ARG A 377 19.54 -16.88 33.52
N TYR A 378 18.83 -16.65 32.42
CA TYR A 378 17.47 -16.09 32.43
C TYR A 378 16.47 -17.02 33.13
N GLN A 379 16.54 -18.33 32.87
CA GLN A 379 15.69 -19.33 33.53
C GLN A 379 15.94 -19.38 35.04
N GLN A 380 17.21 -19.40 35.46
CA GLN A 380 17.59 -19.38 36.89
C GLN A 380 17.11 -18.09 37.57
N SER A 381 17.26 -16.94 36.90
CA SER A 381 16.83 -15.64 37.42
C SER A 381 15.32 -15.55 37.60
N THR A 382 14.55 -16.20 36.72
CA THR A 382 13.08 -16.27 36.81
C THR A 382 12.60 -17.18 37.96
N GLN A 383 13.41 -18.16 38.37
CA GLN A 383 13.11 -19.07 39.47
C GLN A 383 13.55 -18.55 40.84
N ALA A 384 14.50 -17.61 40.89
CA ALA A 384 14.90 -16.96 42.12
C ALA A 384 13.73 -16.12 42.67
N LEU A 385 13.44 -16.22 43.98
CA LEU A 385 12.39 -15.46 44.70
C LEU A 385 12.59 -13.92 44.68
N SER A 386 13.52 -13.41 43.86
CA SER A 386 13.75 -11.98 43.66
C SER A 386 12.64 -11.35 42.82
N THR A 387 12.36 -10.07 43.06
CA THR A 387 11.35 -9.25 42.35
C THR A 387 11.72 -8.88 40.91
N GLY A 388 12.51 -9.70 40.21
CA GLY A 388 12.93 -9.46 38.83
C GLY A 388 11.75 -9.50 37.87
N LEU A 389 11.62 -8.49 37.01
CA LEU A 389 10.60 -8.45 35.95
C LEU A 389 11.19 -8.98 34.64
N SER A 390 10.48 -9.90 33.99
CA SER A 390 10.82 -10.36 32.63
C SER A 390 10.56 -9.25 31.61
N ALA A 391 11.61 -8.82 30.92
CA ALA A 391 11.48 -7.86 29.82
C ALA A 391 10.96 -8.56 28.55
N ILE A 392 9.98 -7.93 27.89
CA ILE A 392 9.43 -8.40 26.62
C ILE A 392 10.12 -7.64 25.48
N PRO A 393 10.63 -8.33 24.44
CA PRO A 393 11.21 -7.67 23.28
C PRO A 393 10.12 -6.92 22.50
N MET A 394 10.31 -5.61 22.36
CA MET A 394 9.41 -4.74 21.60
C MET A 394 9.86 -4.69 20.14
N LEU A 395 9.24 -5.51 19.30
CA LEU A 395 9.45 -5.49 17.85
C LEU A 395 8.52 -4.45 17.19
N PRO A 396 9.01 -3.65 16.24
CA PRO A 396 8.13 -2.84 15.40
C PRO A 396 7.37 -3.75 14.42
N VAL A 397 6.08 -3.47 14.25
CA VAL A 397 5.24 -4.08 13.23
C VAL A 397 5.00 -3.04 12.14
N ASN A 398 5.39 -3.38 10.91
CA ASN A 398 5.07 -2.62 9.71
C ASN A 398 3.77 -3.21 9.12
N ASP A 399 2.65 -2.55 9.37
CA ASP A 399 1.33 -3.01 8.97
C ASP A 399 0.56 -2.00 8.11
N SER A 400 -0.33 -2.51 7.25
CA SER A 400 -1.14 -1.70 6.34
C SER A 400 -2.42 -2.45 5.98
N MET A 401 -3.58 -1.81 6.18
CA MET A 401 -4.88 -2.32 5.78
C MET A 401 -5.49 -1.39 4.72
N LEU A 402 -5.66 -1.90 3.50
CA LEU A 402 -6.14 -1.11 2.35
C LEU A 402 -7.32 -1.80 1.68
N LEU A 403 -8.28 -1.00 1.21
CA LEU A 403 -9.39 -1.47 0.39
C LEU A 403 -8.97 -1.51 -1.08
N CYS A 404 -8.91 -2.70 -1.67
CA CYS A 404 -8.68 -2.90 -3.09
C CYS A 404 -9.94 -2.54 -3.88
N GLN A 405 -9.83 -1.60 -4.81
CA GLN A 405 -10.97 -1.13 -5.58
C GLN A 405 -11.43 -2.10 -6.67
N GLU A 406 -10.53 -2.92 -7.19
CA GLU A 406 -10.81 -3.80 -8.34
C GLU A 406 -11.73 -4.97 -7.96
N ASP A 407 -11.52 -5.56 -6.78
CA ASP A 407 -12.26 -6.74 -6.34
C ASP A 407 -13.05 -6.54 -5.04
N ALA A 408 -13.06 -5.32 -4.51
CA ALA A 408 -13.76 -4.91 -3.30
C ALA A 408 -13.43 -5.84 -2.11
N THR A 409 -12.13 -6.05 -1.89
CA THR A 409 -11.55 -6.81 -0.77
C THR A 409 -10.57 -5.95 0.02
N TYR A 410 -10.38 -6.27 1.29
CA TYR A 410 -9.34 -5.69 2.11
C TYR A 410 -8.06 -6.52 2.03
N MET A 411 -6.94 -5.84 1.86
CA MET A 411 -5.59 -6.41 1.98
C MET A 411 -4.96 -5.88 3.26
N LEU A 412 -4.73 -6.77 4.22
CA LEU A 412 -3.94 -6.50 5.42
C LEU A 412 -2.57 -7.15 5.27
N THR A 413 -1.54 -6.32 5.15
CA THR A 413 -0.14 -6.75 5.19
C THR A 413 0.41 -6.53 6.59
N VAL A 414 1.11 -7.53 7.12
CA VAL A 414 1.83 -7.46 8.39
C VAL A 414 3.26 -7.91 8.15
N GLU A 415 4.24 -7.09 8.53
CA GLU A 415 5.66 -7.40 8.44
C GLU A 415 6.37 -7.06 9.76
N ILE A 416 7.24 -7.95 10.23
CA ILE A 416 8.05 -7.81 11.43
C ILE A 416 9.52 -8.12 11.12
N PRO A 417 10.48 -7.62 11.90
CA PRO A 417 11.92 -7.81 11.63
C PRO A 417 12.42 -9.25 11.70
N THR A 418 11.67 -10.12 12.35
CA THR A 418 12.03 -11.52 12.60
C THR A 418 10.98 -12.44 11.97
N PRO A 419 11.32 -13.69 11.64
CA PRO A 419 10.34 -14.62 11.06
C PRO A 419 9.10 -14.75 11.94
N ILE A 420 7.93 -14.79 11.32
CA ILE A 420 6.65 -15.00 11.99
C ILE A 420 6.46 -16.51 12.19
N GLU A 421 6.07 -16.92 13.39
CA GLU A 421 5.72 -18.32 13.66
C GLU A 421 4.22 -18.57 13.40
N HIS A 422 3.37 -17.72 13.98
CA HIS A 422 1.93 -17.78 13.77
C HIS A 422 1.28 -16.39 13.91
N VAL A 423 0.19 -16.22 13.18
CA VAL A 423 -0.72 -15.08 13.27
C VAL A 423 -2.11 -15.59 13.65
N LEU A 424 -2.65 -15.14 14.77
CA LEU A 424 -4.04 -15.44 15.16
C LEU A 424 -4.93 -14.26 14.82
N LEU A 425 -6.10 -14.55 14.24
CA LEU A 425 -7.13 -13.60 13.90
C LEU A 425 -8.34 -13.86 14.79
N GLN A 426 -8.82 -12.80 15.45
CA GLN A 426 -10.10 -12.78 16.14
C GLN A 426 -10.90 -11.59 15.61
N CYS A 427 -12.15 -11.81 15.22
CA CYS A 427 -13.02 -10.74 14.76
C CYS A 427 -14.41 -10.90 15.36
N ASP A 428 -15.01 -9.80 15.79
CA ASP A 428 -16.41 -9.72 16.25
C ASP A 428 -17.40 -9.45 15.10
N ALA A 429 -16.93 -8.97 13.94
CA ALA A 429 -17.73 -8.83 12.73
C ALA A 429 -17.55 -10.02 11.76
N PRO A 430 -18.60 -10.41 11.02
CA PRO A 430 -18.51 -11.43 9.98
C PRO A 430 -17.61 -10.95 8.84
N ILE A 431 -16.48 -11.62 8.66
CA ILE A 431 -15.59 -11.44 7.51
C ILE A 431 -15.29 -12.77 6.87
N ASN A 432 -15.06 -12.76 5.56
CA ASN A 432 -14.69 -13.94 4.79
C ASN A 432 -13.22 -13.85 4.38
N LEU A 433 -12.37 -14.74 4.89
CA LEU A 433 -10.96 -14.81 4.53
C LEU A 433 -10.80 -15.42 3.13
N ILE A 434 -9.88 -14.88 2.35
CA ILE A 434 -9.57 -15.34 0.99
C ILE A 434 -8.12 -15.83 0.98
N ASP A 435 -7.90 -16.99 0.40
CA ASP A 435 -6.56 -17.53 0.21
C ASP A 435 -5.74 -16.63 -0.72
N VAL A 436 -4.51 -16.34 -0.30
CA VAL A 436 -3.52 -15.60 -1.08
C VAL A 436 -2.51 -16.62 -1.57
N GLU A 437 -2.42 -16.84 -2.88
CA GLU A 437 -1.57 -17.90 -3.46
C GLU A 437 -0.08 -17.75 -3.09
N LYS A 438 0.40 -16.52 -2.90
CA LYS A 438 1.78 -16.23 -2.45
C LYS A 438 2.04 -16.62 -0.99
N ASN A 439 1.00 -16.88 -0.19
CA ASN A 439 1.14 -17.15 1.24
C ASN A 439 1.43 -18.64 1.45
N SER A 440 2.53 -18.95 2.15
CA SER A 440 2.92 -20.32 2.51
C SER A 440 2.38 -20.77 3.88
N ALA A 441 1.57 -19.94 4.53
CA ALA A 441 0.99 -20.27 5.82
C ALA A 441 -0.18 -21.26 5.67
N VAL A 442 -0.27 -22.20 6.62
CA VAL A 442 -1.43 -23.08 6.74
C VAL A 442 -2.48 -22.38 7.60
N VAL A 443 -3.70 -22.31 7.08
CA VAL A 443 -4.85 -21.69 7.76
C VAL A 443 -5.66 -22.76 8.46
N SER A 444 -6.04 -22.49 9.72
CA SER A 444 -7.00 -23.30 10.46
C SER A 444 -8.09 -22.41 11.07
N PHE A 445 -9.35 -22.75 10.82
CA PHE A 445 -10.50 -22.08 11.41
C PHE A 445 -10.92 -22.79 12.69
N SER A 446 -11.14 -22.02 13.75
CA SER A 446 -11.68 -22.53 15.01
C SER A 446 -13.16 -22.19 15.10
N GLU A 447 -13.95 -23.12 15.65
CA GLU A 447 -15.37 -22.86 15.91
C GLU A 447 -15.51 -21.72 16.92
N CYS A 448 -16.37 -20.76 16.59
CA CYS A 448 -16.65 -19.64 17.47
C CYS A 448 -17.76 -20.01 18.46
N ASP A 449 -17.48 -19.86 19.75
CA ASP A 449 -18.52 -19.98 20.78
C ASP A 449 -19.53 -18.83 20.63
N LYS A 450 -20.82 -19.18 20.59
CA LYS A 450 -21.92 -18.22 20.44
C LYS A 450 -21.96 -17.17 21.56
N MET A 451 -21.44 -17.49 22.74
CA MET A 451 -21.42 -16.57 23.90
C MET A 451 -20.23 -15.62 23.88
N SER A 452 -19.19 -15.92 23.10
CA SER A 452 -17.94 -15.15 23.07
C SER A 452 -18.05 -13.81 22.33
N GLY A 453 -19.06 -13.65 21.47
CA GLY A 453 -19.20 -12.50 20.58
C GLY A 453 -18.26 -12.52 19.37
N ASN A 454 -17.48 -13.59 19.19
CA ASN A 454 -16.60 -13.77 18.04
C ASN A 454 -17.40 -14.27 16.83
N SER A 455 -17.18 -13.63 15.69
CA SER A 455 -17.67 -14.05 14.38
C SER A 455 -16.61 -14.85 13.59
N LEU A 456 -15.33 -14.66 13.91
CA LEU A 456 -14.22 -15.38 13.28
C LEU A 456 -13.09 -15.65 14.30
N LEU A 457 -12.59 -16.88 14.27
CA LEU A 457 -11.31 -17.28 14.87
C LEU A 457 -10.51 -18.08 13.83
N ALA A 458 -9.34 -17.57 13.45
CA ALA A 458 -8.45 -18.23 12.50
C ALA A 458 -7.00 -18.17 12.97
N SER A 459 -6.22 -19.17 12.60
CA SER A 459 -4.78 -19.24 12.87
C SER A 459 -4.04 -19.50 11.57
N TYR A 460 -3.06 -18.65 11.28
CA TYR A 460 -2.12 -18.80 10.18
C TYR A 460 -0.79 -19.24 10.75
N ARG A 461 -0.36 -20.47 10.43
CA ARG A 461 0.96 -20.98 10.83
C ARG A 461 1.92 -20.90 9.65
N CYS A 462 2.93 -20.05 9.76
CA CYS A 462 3.94 -19.88 8.72
C CYS A 462 4.86 -21.12 8.70
N GLN A 463 4.94 -21.79 7.55
CA GLN A 463 5.81 -22.97 7.39
C GLN A 463 7.24 -22.59 7.01
N SER A 464 7.41 -21.45 6.36
CA SER A 464 8.69 -20.90 5.95
C SER A 464 9.10 -19.75 6.87
N ASN A 465 10.39 -19.41 6.90
CA ASN A 465 10.90 -18.27 7.65
C ASN A 465 10.54 -16.96 6.93
N THR A 466 9.26 -16.59 6.98
CA THR A 466 8.76 -15.35 6.40
C THR A 466 8.62 -14.28 7.46
N ASN A 467 9.10 -13.09 7.14
CA ASN A 467 8.96 -11.90 7.98
C ASN A 467 7.62 -11.18 7.76
N ARG A 468 6.87 -11.60 6.73
CA ARG A 468 5.69 -10.94 6.20
C ARG A 468 4.56 -11.93 5.95
N VAL A 469 3.33 -11.49 6.22
CA VAL A 469 2.09 -12.21 5.91
C VAL A 469 1.09 -11.25 5.28
N ASP A 470 0.47 -11.68 4.18
CA ASP A 470 -0.67 -11.01 3.56
C ASP A 470 -1.96 -11.74 3.88
N LEU A 471 -2.94 -10.99 4.35
CA LEU A 471 -4.27 -11.45 4.71
C LEU A 471 -5.27 -10.71 3.86
N LYS A 472 -5.96 -11.45 2.99
CA LYS A 472 -7.03 -10.90 2.16
C LYS A 472 -8.37 -11.31 2.71
N PHE A 473 -9.30 -10.37 2.84
CA PHE A 473 -10.64 -10.67 3.36
C PHE A 473 -11.72 -9.76 2.79
N ARG A 474 -12.97 -10.23 2.86
CA ARG A 474 -14.17 -9.48 2.50
C ARG A 474 -14.95 -9.13 3.74
N THR A 475 -15.47 -7.91 3.74
CA THR A 475 -16.42 -7.41 4.74
C THR A 475 -17.85 -7.50 4.19
N VAL A 476 -18.81 -7.46 5.11
CA VAL A 476 -20.24 -7.31 4.79
C VAL A 476 -20.65 -5.91 5.18
N GLU A 477 -21.19 -5.14 4.23
CA GLU A 477 -21.61 -3.76 4.49
C GLU A 477 -22.71 -3.73 5.57
N GLY A 478 -22.66 -2.75 6.46
CA GLY A 478 -23.55 -2.63 7.62
C GLY A 478 -23.10 -3.42 8.85
N GLN A 479 -22.18 -4.38 8.71
CA GLN A 479 -21.60 -5.13 9.83
C GLN A 479 -20.26 -4.53 10.22
N ASN A 480 -20.18 -3.92 11.40
CA ASN A 480 -18.99 -3.26 11.90
C ASN A 480 -18.38 -3.96 13.12
N GLY A 481 -17.08 -3.80 13.31
CA GLY A 481 -16.35 -4.52 14.36
C GLY A 481 -14.87 -4.19 14.45
N THR A 482 -14.15 -5.01 15.21
CA THR A 482 -12.71 -4.97 15.42
C THR A 482 -12.07 -6.30 15.03
N LEU A 483 -11.19 -6.25 14.04
CA LEU A 483 -10.28 -7.34 13.72
C LEU A 483 -9.03 -7.23 14.61
N GLN A 484 -8.82 -8.22 15.46
CA GLN A 484 -7.65 -8.37 16.30
C GLN A 484 -6.67 -9.35 15.67
N VAL A 485 -5.42 -8.93 15.55
CA VAL A 485 -4.34 -9.69 14.92
C VAL A 485 -3.21 -9.86 15.92
N TYR A 486 -3.00 -11.10 16.33
CA TYR A 486 -1.99 -11.50 17.30
C TYR A 486 -0.80 -12.09 16.57
N ILE A 487 0.34 -11.40 16.61
CA ILE A 487 1.53 -11.72 15.84
C ILE A 487 2.56 -12.31 16.80
N THR A 488 2.95 -13.56 16.57
CA THR A 488 3.98 -14.23 17.36
C THR A 488 5.25 -14.42 16.52
N PRO A 489 6.34 -13.71 16.85
CA PRO A 489 7.63 -13.92 16.19
C PRO A 489 8.27 -15.24 16.61
N ASN A 490 9.12 -15.75 15.74
CA ASN A 490 10.02 -16.85 16.05
C ASN A 490 11.24 -16.38 16.86
N LEU A 491 11.00 -15.89 18.07
CA LEU A 491 12.01 -15.34 18.98
C LEU A 491 11.86 -15.94 20.39
N GLN A 492 12.95 -15.90 21.18
CA GLN A 492 12.97 -16.31 22.58
C GLN A 492 13.42 -15.10 23.46
N PRO A 493 12.69 -14.73 24.52
CA PRO A 493 11.43 -15.32 24.98
C PRO A 493 10.29 -15.10 23.96
N LYS A 494 9.36 -16.06 23.89
CA LYS A 494 8.16 -15.92 23.07
C LYS A 494 7.34 -14.74 23.58
N CYS A 495 6.95 -13.88 22.66
CA CYS A 495 6.04 -12.78 22.92
C CYS A 495 4.94 -12.78 21.86
N CYS A 496 3.86 -12.06 22.12
CA CYS A 496 2.80 -11.87 21.15
C CYS A 496 2.44 -10.39 21.13
N GLN A 497 2.33 -9.82 19.94
CA GLN A 497 1.94 -8.43 19.75
C GLN A 497 0.54 -8.37 19.14
N LEU A 498 -0.33 -7.60 19.79
CA LEU A 498 -1.71 -7.40 19.35
C LEU A 498 -1.85 -6.10 18.55
N LYS A 499 -2.32 -6.23 17.32
CA LYS A 499 -2.81 -5.11 16.49
C LYS A 499 -4.33 -5.17 16.36
N ARG A 500 -4.98 -4.01 16.34
CA ARG A 500 -6.45 -3.89 16.23
C ARG A 500 -6.79 -3.02 15.03
N TYR A 501 -7.64 -3.55 14.16
CA TYR A 501 -8.13 -2.87 12.96
C TYR A 501 -9.65 -2.72 13.05
N SER A 502 -10.16 -1.54 12.71
CA SER A 502 -11.59 -1.26 12.75
C SER A 502 -12.22 -1.57 11.39
N ILE A 503 -13.20 -2.48 11.39
CA ILE A 503 -14.09 -2.71 10.25
C ILE A 503 -15.23 -1.71 10.37
N LYS A 504 -15.33 -0.81 9.39
CA LYS A 504 -16.30 0.28 9.37
C LYS A 504 -17.67 -0.22 8.90
N PRO A 505 -18.79 0.37 9.38
CA PRO A 505 -20.13 0.07 8.87
C PRO A 505 -20.24 0.20 7.35
N LEU A 506 -19.71 1.28 6.78
CA LEU A 506 -19.67 1.51 5.34
C LEU A 506 -18.28 1.14 4.78
N SER A 507 -17.86 -0.10 5.05
CA SER A 507 -16.53 -0.62 4.72
C SER A 507 -16.19 -0.62 3.23
N LEU A 508 -17.16 -0.57 2.32
CA LEU A 508 -16.93 -0.67 0.89
C LEU A 508 -16.98 0.68 0.17
N HIS A 509 -17.00 1.77 0.92
CA HIS A 509 -16.99 3.13 0.39
C HIS A 509 -15.56 3.68 0.33
N ALA A 510 -15.16 4.19 -0.84
CA ALA A 510 -13.91 4.91 -1.04
C ALA A 510 -14.19 6.38 -1.36
N ILE A 511 -13.32 7.28 -0.89
CA ILE A 511 -13.44 8.71 -1.16
C ILE A 511 -13.30 8.99 -2.66
N VAL A 512 -14.15 9.88 -3.18
CA VAL A 512 -14.09 10.38 -4.55
C VAL A 512 -14.18 11.89 -4.50
N HIS A 513 -13.29 12.57 -5.22
CA HIS A 513 -13.19 14.02 -5.16
C HIS A 513 -14.10 14.70 -6.20
N ASN A 514 -14.21 14.13 -7.40
CA ASN A 514 -15.11 14.60 -8.45
C ASN A 514 -16.03 13.49 -8.97
N LEU A 515 -17.31 13.84 -9.13
CA LEU A 515 -18.30 12.98 -9.78
C LEU A 515 -18.65 13.56 -11.15
N PRO A 516 -18.79 12.71 -12.18
CA PRO A 516 -19.33 13.17 -13.46
C PRO A 516 -20.82 13.55 -13.34
N ASP A 517 -21.29 14.40 -14.23
CA ASP A 517 -22.62 15.03 -14.16
C ASP A 517 -23.76 14.00 -14.18
N ASP A 518 -23.56 12.88 -14.88
CA ASP A 518 -24.51 11.76 -14.95
C ASP A 518 -24.71 11.12 -13.56
N GLU A 519 -23.64 10.93 -12.78
CA GLU A 519 -23.70 10.39 -11.42
C GLU A 519 -24.40 11.35 -10.45
N LEU A 520 -24.13 12.64 -10.57
CA LEU A 520 -24.78 13.68 -9.77
C LEU A 520 -26.29 13.81 -10.06
N SER A 521 -26.70 13.49 -11.29
CA SER A 521 -28.10 13.56 -11.73
C SER A 521 -28.96 12.38 -11.27
N ARG A 522 -28.36 11.32 -10.71
CA ARG A 522 -29.06 10.12 -10.27
C ARG A 522 -30.10 10.46 -9.17
N PRO A 523 -31.24 9.73 -9.12
CA PRO A 523 -32.19 9.90 -8.03
C PRO A 523 -31.52 9.55 -6.70
N MET A 524 -31.67 10.42 -5.70
CA MET A 524 -31.05 10.27 -4.38
C MET A 524 -32.09 10.05 -3.29
N ASN A 525 -31.79 9.17 -2.36
CA ASN A 525 -32.40 9.09 -1.04
C ASN A 525 -31.72 10.10 -0.12
N VAL A 526 -32.47 10.69 0.82
CA VAL A 526 -31.98 11.77 1.69
C VAL A 526 -32.22 11.43 3.15
N LEU A 527 -31.20 11.63 3.98
CA LEU A 527 -31.24 11.55 5.44
C LEU A 527 -30.70 12.86 6.02
N ILE A 528 -31.58 13.61 6.67
CA ILE A 528 -31.24 14.85 7.36
C ILE A 528 -31.28 14.59 8.87
N LEU A 529 -30.19 14.94 9.55
CA LEU A 529 -30.06 14.87 11.00
C LEU A 529 -29.88 16.27 11.56
N LYS A 530 -30.73 16.65 12.52
CA LYS A 530 -30.60 17.89 13.29
C LYS A 530 -30.51 17.59 14.77
N GLY A 531 -29.64 18.28 15.49
CA GLY A 531 -29.48 18.03 16.92
C GLY A 531 -28.38 18.86 17.57
N ALA A 532 -28.22 18.67 18.89
CA ALA A 532 -27.24 19.40 19.68
C ALA A 532 -25.85 18.73 19.68
N PHE A 533 -25.30 18.44 18.49
CA PHE A 533 -23.94 17.92 18.32
C PHE A 533 -23.01 18.98 17.74
N SER A 534 -21.74 18.94 18.15
CA SER A 534 -20.69 19.75 17.53
C SER A 534 -20.23 19.18 16.19
N GLN A 535 -19.58 20.00 15.36
CA GLN A 535 -19.01 19.54 14.10
C GLN A 535 -17.96 18.44 14.30
N ALA A 536 -17.10 18.56 15.32
CA ALA A 536 -16.10 17.56 15.66
C ALA A 536 -16.74 16.21 16.05
N GLU A 537 -17.89 16.24 16.73
CA GLU A 537 -18.59 15.01 17.09
C GLU A 537 -19.20 14.30 15.89
N MET A 538 -19.87 15.05 15.00
CA MET A 538 -20.39 14.50 13.75
C MET A 538 -19.26 13.91 12.90
N HIS A 539 -18.13 14.62 12.79
CA HIS A 539 -16.97 14.12 12.09
C HIS A 539 -16.39 12.84 12.68
N ASN A 540 -16.29 12.76 14.01
CA ASN A 540 -15.86 11.54 14.68
C ASN A 540 -16.83 10.37 14.43
N TRP A 541 -18.14 10.62 14.34
CA TRP A 541 -19.09 9.59 13.90
C TRP A 541 -18.82 9.18 12.44
N MET A 542 -18.52 10.14 11.57
CA MET A 542 -18.17 9.87 10.17
C MET A 542 -16.91 9.01 10.04
N ILE A 543 -15.80 9.36 10.70
CA ILE A 543 -14.54 8.57 10.73
C ILE A 543 -14.78 7.14 11.23
N ASN A 544 -15.74 6.96 12.13
CA ASN A 544 -16.10 5.64 12.64
C ASN A 544 -17.11 4.88 11.76
N SER A 545 -17.74 5.56 10.79
CA SER A 545 -18.70 4.99 9.85
C SER A 545 -18.10 4.63 8.48
N ILE A 546 -17.14 5.42 7.96
CA ILE A 546 -16.60 5.31 6.60
C ILE A 546 -15.06 5.27 6.64
N PRO A 547 -14.39 4.43 5.83
CA PRO A 547 -12.93 4.44 5.66
C PRO A 547 -12.38 5.75 5.07
N GLU A 548 -11.07 5.95 5.17
CA GLU A 548 -10.29 6.97 4.42
C GLU A 548 -10.72 8.44 4.63
N LEU A 549 -11.49 8.75 5.67
CA LEU A 549 -11.77 10.11 6.08
C LEU A 549 -10.54 10.76 6.75
N PRO A 550 -10.25 12.05 6.47
CA PRO A 550 -9.23 12.80 7.21
C PRO A 550 -9.54 12.77 8.71
N GLU A 551 -8.53 12.59 9.57
CA GLU A 551 -8.74 12.54 11.03
C GLU A 551 -9.06 13.92 11.63
N LYS A 552 -8.58 14.98 10.97
CA LYS A 552 -8.70 16.36 11.44
C LYS A 552 -9.45 17.20 10.41
N ILE A 553 -10.30 18.08 10.92
CA ILE A 553 -10.99 19.10 10.14
C ILE A 553 -10.32 20.43 10.41
N TYR A 554 -10.19 21.24 9.38
CA TYR A 554 -9.79 22.64 9.51
C TYR A 554 -10.91 23.54 8.98
N GLY A 555 -11.23 24.58 9.77
CA GLY A 555 -12.31 25.52 9.47
C GLY A 555 -13.62 25.23 10.20
N ASN A 556 -14.52 26.22 10.18
CA ASN A 556 -15.86 26.13 10.79
C ASN A 556 -16.97 25.96 9.74
N ASP A 557 -16.61 25.86 8.46
CA ASP A 557 -17.56 25.71 7.37
C ASP A 557 -18.13 24.30 7.32
N LYS A 558 -19.28 24.14 6.65
CA LYS A 558 -19.85 22.83 6.38
C LYS A 558 -18.86 22.02 5.53
N ILE A 559 -18.66 20.77 5.92
CA ILE A 559 -17.79 19.82 5.24
C ILE A 559 -18.64 19.07 4.23
N ARG A 560 -18.14 18.98 3.00
CA ARG A 560 -18.72 18.17 1.93
C ARG A 560 -17.71 17.10 1.55
N GLN A 561 -18.13 15.84 1.63
CA GLN A 561 -17.33 14.68 1.26
C GLN A 561 -18.17 13.75 0.40
N VAL A 562 -17.55 13.11 -0.58
CA VAL A 562 -18.23 12.25 -1.54
C VAL A 562 -17.53 10.90 -1.57
N PHE A 563 -18.33 9.85 -1.65
CA PHE A 563 -17.87 8.47 -1.64
C PHE A 563 -18.54 7.66 -2.74
N ARG A 564 -17.81 6.66 -3.24
CA ARG A 564 -18.34 5.66 -4.16
C ARG A 564 -18.23 4.28 -3.53
N HIS A 565 -19.31 3.51 -3.62
CA HIS A 565 -19.31 2.11 -3.23
C HIS A 565 -18.54 1.29 -4.26
N VAL A 566 -17.39 0.77 -3.86
CA VAL A 566 -16.41 0.11 -4.74
C VAL A 566 -17.01 -1.05 -5.54
N PHE A 567 -17.93 -1.82 -4.95
CA PHE A 567 -18.46 -3.02 -5.61
C PHE A 567 -19.65 -2.75 -6.55
N ILE A 568 -20.45 -1.70 -6.30
CA ILE A 568 -21.73 -1.45 -7.00
C ILE A 568 -21.65 -0.20 -7.88
N GLY A 569 -20.84 0.79 -7.49
CA GLY A 569 -20.76 2.09 -8.16
C GLY A 569 -21.82 3.10 -7.73
N THR A 570 -22.55 2.83 -6.64
CA THR A 570 -23.45 3.79 -5.99
C THR A 570 -22.65 4.89 -5.29
N VAL A 571 -23.27 6.05 -5.12
CA VAL A 571 -22.66 7.28 -4.61
C VAL A 571 -23.28 7.66 -3.26
N LEU A 572 -22.45 8.19 -2.38
CA LEU A 572 -22.85 8.79 -1.11
C LEU A 572 -22.24 10.19 -1.01
N ILE A 573 -23.09 11.20 -0.85
CA ILE A 573 -22.73 12.59 -0.63
C ILE A 573 -23.05 12.93 0.83
N CYS A 574 -22.03 13.38 1.55
CA CYS A 574 -22.11 13.73 2.97
C CYS A 574 -21.82 15.23 3.13
N GLU A 575 -22.81 15.99 3.59
CA GLU A 575 -22.67 17.41 3.92
C GLU A 575 -23.01 17.64 5.39
N TYR A 576 -22.06 18.07 6.20
CA TYR A 576 -22.29 18.21 7.64
C TYR A 576 -21.53 19.37 8.28
N GLY A 577 -22.12 19.91 9.35
CA GLY A 577 -21.55 20.99 10.15
C GLY A 577 -22.02 20.91 11.59
N LYS A 578 -21.97 22.05 12.30
CA LYS A 578 -22.47 22.13 13.66
C LYS A 578 -23.99 21.99 13.69
N GLY A 579 -24.48 20.93 14.33
CA GLY A 579 -25.90 20.68 14.62
C GLY A 579 -26.78 20.25 13.43
N GLU A 580 -26.21 20.11 12.24
CA GLU A 580 -26.93 19.67 11.03
C GLU A 580 -26.02 18.78 10.17
N ALA A 581 -26.59 17.70 9.64
CA ALA A 581 -25.98 16.84 8.62
C ALA A 581 -27.03 16.40 7.59
N ASP A 582 -26.63 16.36 6.32
CA ASP A 582 -27.39 15.92 5.16
C ASP A 582 -26.60 14.83 4.43
N PHE A 583 -27.18 13.64 4.36
CA PHE A 583 -26.62 12.48 3.68
C PHE A 583 -27.51 12.11 2.50
N ARG A 584 -26.92 12.03 1.31
CA ARG A 584 -27.64 11.70 0.07
C ARG A 584 -27.00 10.52 -0.62
N SER A 585 -27.79 9.52 -1.02
CA SER A 585 -27.27 8.35 -1.71
C SER A 585 -28.29 7.73 -2.67
N ASP A 586 -27.82 7.25 -3.81
CA ASP A 586 -28.58 6.44 -4.76
C ASP A 586 -28.77 4.98 -4.27
N ASN A 587 -28.34 4.66 -3.04
CA ASN A 587 -28.60 3.40 -2.36
C ASN A 587 -29.35 3.59 -1.03
N VAL A 588 -30.49 2.91 -0.88
CA VAL A 588 -31.33 2.96 0.33
C VAL A 588 -30.61 2.30 1.52
N SER A 589 -29.88 1.21 1.30
CA SER A 589 -29.16 0.51 2.38
C SER A 589 -28.07 1.36 2.99
N THR A 590 -27.33 2.13 2.19
CA THR A 590 -26.33 3.09 2.69
C THR A 590 -26.94 4.08 3.69
N ILE A 591 -28.13 4.61 3.38
CA ILE A 591 -28.86 5.51 4.26
C ILE A 591 -29.38 4.80 5.52
N SER A 592 -29.88 3.57 5.40
CA SER A 592 -30.31 2.74 6.54
C SER A 592 -29.17 2.50 7.52
N ILE A 593 -27.99 2.12 7.01
CA ILE A 593 -26.79 1.84 7.80
C ILE A 593 -26.32 3.10 8.54
N LEU A 594 -26.22 4.23 7.84
CA LEU A 594 -25.81 5.51 8.46
C LEU A 594 -26.78 5.95 9.54
N LYS A 595 -28.09 5.87 9.26
CA LYS A 595 -29.13 6.22 10.23
C LYS A 595 -28.97 5.40 11.50
N ASP A 596 -28.89 4.07 11.39
CA ASP A 596 -28.78 3.19 12.55
C ASP A 596 -27.50 3.44 13.35
N PHE A 597 -26.36 3.55 12.66
CA PHE A 597 -25.06 3.76 13.28
C PHE A 597 -25.01 5.11 14.02
N ILE A 598 -25.36 6.21 13.36
CA ILE A 598 -25.31 7.55 13.95
C ILE A 598 -26.33 7.68 15.09
N THR A 599 -27.52 7.11 14.95
CA THR A 599 -28.52 7.11 16.03
C THR A 599 -28.02 6.37 17.27
N LYS A 600 -27.32 5.25 17.08
CA LYS A 600 -26.69 4.49 18.17
C LYS A 600 -25.59 5.31 18.86
N GLU A 601 -24.72 5.96 18.09
CA GLU A 601 -23.65 6.82 18.63
C GLU A 601 -24.18 8.06 19.35
N ALA A 602 -25.20 8.72 18.81
CA ALA A 602 -25.87 9.84 19.47
C ALA A 602 -26.54 9.40 20.79
N THR A 603 -27.18 8.22 20.80
CA THR A 603 -27.79 7.66 22.02
C THR A 603 -26.75 7.37 23.10
N LYS A 604 -25.58 6.81 22.74
CA LYS A 604 -24.45 6.61 23.69
C LYS A 604 -24.03 7.92 24.36
N LYS A 605 -24.04 9.03 23.61
CA LYS A 605 -23.72 10.37 24.10
C LYS A 605 -24.92 11.14 24.67
N ARG A 606 -26.12 10.54 24.70
CA ARG A 606 -27.38 11.17 25.14
C ARG A 606 -27.75 12.43 24.34
N ILE A 607 -27.37 12.49 23.08
CA ILE A 607 -27.73 13.57 22.15
C ILE A 607 -29.06 13.19 21.49
N LYS A 608 -30.05 14.08 21.58
CA LYS A 608 -31.33 13.92 20.88
C LYS A 608 -31.18 14.38 19.43
N LEU A 609 -31.57 13.53 18.49
CA LEU A 609 -31.58 13.81 17.05
C LEU A 609 -33.01 13.89 16.54
N GLU A 610 -33.28 14.93 15.75
CA GLU A 610 -34.40 14.99 14.82
C GLU A 610 -33.93 14.37 13.49
N ILE A 611 -34.63 13.32 13.04
CA ILE A 611 -34.24 12.51 11.89
C ILE A 611 -35.35 12.64 10.84
N VAL A 612 -34.99 13.14 9.66
CA VAL A 612 -35.88 13.22 8.50
C VAL A 612 -35.32 12.36 7.39
N THR A 613 -36.12 11.43 6.87
CA THR A 613 -35.73 10.52 5.79
C THR A 613 -36.69 10.65 4.62
N ASN A 614 -36.15 10.84 3.42
CA ASN A 614 -36.91 10.84 2.18
C ASN A 614 -36.34 9.77 1.24
N ILE A 615 -37.14 8.73 0.96
CA ILE A 615 -36.75 7.60 0.14
C ILE A 615 -37.36 7.77 -1.25
N ASN A 616 -36.53 7.79 -2.27
CA ASN A 616 -36.96 7.89 -3.66
C ASN A 616 -37.05 6.48 -4.27
N GLU A 617 -38.27 6.03 -4.59
CA GLU A 617 -38.47 4.66 -5.11
C GLU A 617 -37.75 4.40 -6.45
N GLN A 618 -37.41 5.45 -7.20
CA GLN A 618 -36.65 5.34 -8.46
C GLN A 618 -35.18 4.95 -8.26
N THR A 619 -34.63 5.01 -7.05
CA THR A 619 -33.25 4.57 -6.81
C THR A 619 -33.09 3.06 -6.96
N ILE A 620 -34.16 2.28 -6.73
CA ILE A 620 -34.11 0.81 -6.79
C ILE A 620 -33.94 0.31 -8.24
N PRO A 621 -34.79 0.72 -9.21
CA PRO A 621 -34.54 0.42 -10.62
C PRO A 621 -33.14 0.84 -11.08
N GLY A 622 -32.67 2.03 -10.67
CA GLY A 622 -31.33 2.53 -10.99
C GLY A 622 -30.22 1.62 -10.47
N LEU A 623 -30.30 1.19 -9.21
CA LEU A 623 -29.33 0.28 -8.59
C LEU A 623 -29.34 -1.10 -9.26
N ILE A 624 -30.52 -1.66 -9.55
CA ILE A 624 -30.63 -2.94 -10.24
C ILE A 624 -29.94 -2.86 -11.61
N LYS A 625 -30.14 -1.78 -12.37
CA LYS A 625 -29.45 -1.56 -13.65
C LYS A 625 -27.93 -1.46 -13.53
N LEU A 626 -27.41 -0.94 -12.42
CA LEU A 626 -25.95 -0.89 -12.17
C LEU A 626 -25.36 -2.29 -11.93
N ILE A 627 -26.12 -3.17 -11.27
CA ILE A 627 -25.67 -4.53 -10.91
C ILE A 627 -25.94 -5.54 -12.04
N GLU A 628 -26.98 -5.32 -12.84
CA GLU A 628 -27.44 -6.20 -13.92
C GLU A 628 -26.33 -6.75 -14.82
N PRO A 629 -25.36 -5.96 -15.33
CA PRO A 629 -24.28 -6.49 -16.15
C PRO A 629 -23.48 -7.60 -15.46
N LYS A 630 -23.29 -7.51 -14.14
CA LYS A 630 -22.58 -8.54 -13.35
C LYS A 630 -23.43 -9.80 -13.19
N ILE A 631 -24.74 -9.67 -12.91
CA ILE A 631 -25.64 -10.81 -12.77
C ILE A 631 -25.73 -11.58 -14.09
N VAL A 632 -25.99 -10.87 -15.19
CA VAL A 632 -26.11 -11.47 -16.53
C VAL A 632 -24.80 -12.18 -16.92
N HIS A 633 -23.65 -11.53 -16.68
CA HIS A 633 -22.35 -12.13 -16.95
C HIS A 633 -22.12 -13.44 -16.15
N TYR A 634 -22.35 -13.44 -14.84
CA TYR A 634 -22.12 -14.64 -14.01
C TYR A 634 -23.16 -15.75 -14.22
N ASN A 635 -24.40 -15.41 -14.57
CA ASN A 635 -25.41 -16.39 -14.95
C ASN A 635 -25.04 -17.03 -16.30
N LYS A 636 -24.53 -16.26 -17.26
CA LYS A 636 -23.98 -16.79 -18.50
C LYS A 636 -22.77 -17.69 -18.23
N LEU A 637 -21.80 -17.23 -17.43
CA LEU A 637 -20.60 -18.01 -17.07
C LEU A 637 -20.95 -19.37 -16.45
N THR A 638 -22.03 -19.43 -15.65
CA THR A 638 -22.52 -20.68 -15.06
C THR A 638 -23.00 -21.66 -16.13
N LYS A 639 -23.78 -21.17 -17.12
CA LYS A 639 -24.24 -21.98 -18.25
C LYS A 639 -23.08 -22.42 -19.14
N ASP A 640 -22.19 -21.48 -19.47
CA ASP A 640 -21.00 -21.73 -20.29
C ASP A 640 -20.10 -22.81 -19.66
N TYR A 641 -19.88 -22.75 -18.33
CA TYR A 641 -19.12 -23.77 -17.61
C TYR A 641 -19.80 -25.15 -17.62
N GLN A 642 -21.13 -25.22 -17.44
CA GLN A 642 -21.87 -26.49 -17.53
C GLN A 642 -21.76 -27.13 -18.91
N ILE A 643 -21.88 -26.32 -19.97
CA ILE A 643 -21.71 -26.77 -21.36
C ILE A 643 -20.26 -27.22 -21.58
N LEU A 644 -19.28 -26.44 -21.10
CA LEU A 644 -17.86 -26.76 -21.21
C LEU A 644 -17.52 -28.11 -20.57
N GLN A 645 -18.07 -28.44 -19.39
CA GLN A 645 -17.89 -29.76 -18.79
C GLN A 645 -18.42 -30.88 -19.70
N ALA A 646 -19.62 -30.70 -20.26
CA ALA A 646 -20.18 -31.65 -21.22
C ALA A 646 -19.35 -31.77 -22.51
N LEU A 647 -18.74 -30.66 -22.97
CA LEU A 647 -17.86 -30.66 -24.14
C LEU A 647 -16.52 -31.36 -23.88
N ILE A 648 -15.96 -31.22 -22.66
CA ILE A 648 -14.75 -31.94 -22.23
C ILE A 648 -15.02 -33.45 -22.19
N ASP A 649 -16.20 -33.85 -21.71
CA ASP A 649 -16.63 -35.25 -21.67
C ASP A 649 -16.79 -35.89 -23.05
N LEU A 650 -16.97 -35.10 -24.12
CA LEU A 650 -17.01 -35.60 -25.50
C LEU A 650 -15.64 -36.09 -25.99
N ASP A 651 -14.54 -35.83 -25.26
CA ASP A 651 -13.17 -36.31 -25.53
C ASP A 651 -12.76 -36.12 -27.00
N ILE A 652 -12.90 -34.88 -27.49
CA ILE A 652 -12.57 -34.49 -28.86
C ILE A 652 -11.06 -34.53 -29.06
N ARG A 653 -10.58 -35.42 -29.93
CA ARG A 653 -9.14 -35.70 -30.11
C ARG A 653 -8.59 -35.27 -31.45
N SER A 654 -9.45 -35.02 -32.44
CA SER A 654 -9.04 -34.65 -33.80
C SER A 654 -9.53 -33.26 -34.21
N ASP A 655 -8.76 -32.58 -35.07
CA ASP A 655 -9.13 -31.28 -35.63
C ASP A 655 -10.40 -31.36 -36.49
N ASP A 656 -10.65 -32.51 -37.11
CA ASP A 656 -11.87 -32.76 -37.89
C ASP A 656 -13.12 -32.79 -36.98
N GLU A 657 -13.06 -33.48 -35.84
CA GLU A 657 -14.14 -33.51 -34.84
C GLU A 657 -14.36 -32.12 -34.24
N PHE A 658 -13.30 -31.38 -33.94
CA PHE A 658 -13.38 -30.00 -33.47
C PHE A 658 -14.08 -29.10 -34.50
N GLY A 659 -13.77 -29.28 -35.79
CA GLY A 659 -14.38 -28.57 -36.91
C GLY A 659 -15.88 -28.84 -37.10
N THR A 660 -16.42 -29.94 -36.55
CA THR A 660 -17.86 -30.25 -36.60
C THR A 660 -18.70 -29.50 -35.57
N LEU A 661 -18.07 -28.96 -34.52
CA LEU A 661 -18.75 -28.16 -33.51
C LEU A 661 -19.16 -26.78 -34.06
N SER A 662 -20.21 -26.20 -33.47
CA SER A 662 -20.55 -24.80 -33.72
C SER A 662 -19.44 -23.86 -33.24
N GLN A 663 -19.34 -22.67 -33.84
CA GLN A 663 -18.35 -21.68 -33.46
C GLN A 663 -18.41 -21.34 -31.96
N GLU A 664 -19.62 -21.30 -31.39
CA GLU A 664 -19.84 -21.04 -29.97
C GLU A 664 -19.18 -22.10 -29.06
N TYR A 665 -19.30 -23.38 -29.39
CA TYR A 665 -18.68 -24.46 -28.61
C TYR A 665 -17.17 -24.54 -28.82
N GLN A 666 -16.69 -24.24 -30.04
CA GLN A 666 -15.27 -24.11 -30.31
C GLN A 666 -14.64 -22.99 -29.46
N ASP A 667 -15.32 -21.86 -29.35
CA ASP A 667 -14.84 -20.71 -28.56
C ASP A 667 -14.84 -21.03 -27.05
N LEU A 668 -15.82 -21.78 -26.54
CA LEU A 668 -15.81 -22.27 -25.15
C LEU A 668 -14.59 -23.17 -24.86
N LEU A 669 -14.29 -24.13 -25.75
CA LEU A 669 -13.13 -25.01 -25.61
C LEU A 669 -11.81 -24.23 -25.68
N ARG A 670 -11.71 -23.25 -26.58
CA ARG A 670 -10.53 -22.36 -26.67
C ARG A 670 -10.31 -21.56 -25.39
N ASN A 671 -11.40 -21.10 -24.77
CA ASN A 671 -11.38 -20.27 -23.56
C ASN A 671 -11.46 -21.07 -22.25
N GLN A 672 -11.34 -22.40 -22.29
CA GLN A 672 -11.52 -23.30 -21.15
C GLN A 672 -10.81 -22.79 -19.88
N ARG A 673 -9.51 -22.47 -19.97
CA ARG A 673 -8.71 -22.04 -18.81
C ARG A 673 -9.25 -20.77 -18.16
N GLN A 674 -9.72 -19.82 -18.96
CA GLN A 674 -10.26 -18.56 -18.46
C GLN A 674 -11.61 -18.79 -17.79
N ILE A 675 -12.50 -19.56 -18.42
CA ILE A 675 -13.82 -19.90 -17.89
C ILE A 675 -13.68 -20.63 -16.55
N GLU A 676 -12.80 -21.63 -16.46
CA GLU A 676 -12.53 -22.36 -15.21
C GLU A 676 -11.98 -21.44 -14.11
N ALA A 677 -11.07 -20.53 -14.44
CA ALA A 677 -10.49 -19.59 -13.49
C ALA A 677 -11.50 -18.57 -12.96
N GLU A 678 -12.36 -18.04 -13.83
CA GLU A 678 -13.43 -17.11 -13.45
C GLU A 678 -14.54 -17.82 -12.68
N PHE A 679 -14.93 -19.04 -13.10
CA PHE A 679 -15.96 -19.82 -12.43
C PHE A 679 -15.58 -20.20 -10.99
N LYS A 680 -14.29 -20.43 -10.70
CA LYS A 680 -13.82 -20.61 -9.30
C LYS A 680 -14.14 -19.42 -8.39
N LYS A 681 -14.17 -18.19 -8.94
CA LYS A 681 -14.48 -16.96 -8.18
C LYS A 681 -15.98 -16.68 -8.12
N GLN A 682 -16.73 -17.11 -9.13
CA GLN A 682 -18.13 -16.77 -9.38
C GLN A 682 -19.09 -17.04 -8.20
N PRO A 683 -19.09 -18.19 -7.50
CA PRO A 683 -20.06 -18.47 -6.45
C PRO A 683 -19.99 -17.45 -5.32
N THR A 684 -18.78 -16.99 -5.00
CA THR A 684 -18.58 -15.99 -3.94
C THR A 684 -19.09 -14.61 -4.33
N ILE A 685 -19.07 -14.28 -5.62
CA ILE A 685 -19.50 -12.97 -6.14
C ILE A 685 -21.03 -12.94 -6.29
N LEU A 686 -21.64 -13.99 -6.84
CA LEU A 686 -23.11 -14.08 -6.91
C LEU A 686 -23.76 -14.07 -5.52
N ASN A 687 -23.25 -14.88 -4.58
CA ASN A 687 -23.77 -14.89 -3.21
C ASN A 687 -23.68 -13.50 -2.55
N ARG A 688 -22.63 -12.73 -2.86
CA ARG A 688 -22.49 -11.34 -2.40
C ARG A 688 -23.53 -10.42 -3.04
N ILE A 689 -23.76 -10.53 -4.35
CA ILE A 689 -24.80 -9.75 -5.05
C ILE A 689 -26.18 -10.07 -4.45
N TYR A 690 -26.48 -11.35 -4.22
CA TYR A 690 -27.75 -11.78 -3.63
C TYR A 690 -27.90 -11.26 -2.21
N GLY A 691 -26.83 -11.28 -1.40
CA GLY A 691 -26.82 -10.65 -0.08
C GLY A 691 -27.16 -9.16 -0.15
N ILE A 692 -26.50 -8.40 -1.03
CA ILE A 692 -26.72 -6.96 -1.22
C ILE A 692 -28.18 -6.67 -1.61
N LEU A 693 -28.74 -7.43 -2.55
CA LEU A 693 -30.13 -7.25 -2.99
C LEU A 693 -31.12 -7.67 -1.90
N THR A 694 -30.82 -8.72 -1.14
CA THR A 694 -31.64 -9.14 0.00
C THR A 694 -31.67 -8.04 1.07
N ASP A 695 -30.52 -7.45 1.41
CA ASP A 695 -30.41 -6.35 2.37
C ASP A 695 -31.13 -5.09 1.86
N LEU A 696 -30.99 -4.76 0.57
CA LEU A 696 -31.73 -3.66 -0.06
C LEU A 696 -33.25 -3.83 0.08
N TYR A 697 -33.75 -5.04 -0.13
CA TYR A 697 -35.17 -5.35 0.05
C TYR A 697 -35.60 -5.18 1.51
N ILE A 698 -34.83 -5.70 2.46
CA ILE A 698 -35.12 -5.54 3.90
C ILE A 698 -35.14 -4.05 4.29
N ASP A 699 -34.13 -3.28 3.88
CA ASP A 699 -33.99 -1.87 4.24
C ASP A 699 -35.11 -1.00 3.66
N LYS A 700 -35.49 -1.24 2.40
CA LYS A 700 -36.63 -0.54 1.78
C LYS A 700 -37.89 -0.66 2.64
N PHE A 701 -38.26 -1.89 3.01
CA PHE A 701 -39.49 -2.15 3.75
C PHE A 701 -39.36 -1.76 5.23
N LYS A 702 -38.16 -1.78 5.80
CA LYS A 702 -37.87 -1.23 7.13
C LYS A 702 -38.20 0.26 7.21
N PHE A 703 -37.91 1.06 6.18
CA PHE A 703 -38.34 2.47 6.14
C PHE A 703 -39.86 2.64 6.03
N LYS A 704 -40.57 1.65 5.48
CA LYS A 704 -42.05 1.59 5.47
C LYS A 704 -42.65 0.99 6.76
N GLY A 705 -41.82 0.55 7.70
CA GLY A 705 -42.26 -0.10 8.95
C GLY A 705 -42.75 -1.54 8.78
N VAL A 706 -42.43 -2.21 7.67
CA VAL A 706 -42.90 -3.57 7.34
C VAL A 706 -41.74 -4.57 7.45
N ASN A 707 -41.99 -5.73 8.06
CA ASN A 707 -41.04 -6.83 8.12
C ASN A 707 -41.32 -7.82 6.98
N VAL A 708 -40.31 -8.06 6.12
CA VAL A 708 -40.45 -8.86 4.89
C VAL A 708 -39.58 -10.12 4.87
N LYS A 709 -39.05 -10.55 6.03
CA LYS A 709 -38.15 -11.72 6.13
C LYS A 709 -38.73 -13.02 5.59
N THR A 710 -40.05 -13.18 5.58
CA THR A 710 -40.74 -14.37 5.06
C THR A 710 -40.71 -14.48 3.54
N LYS A 711 -40.51 -13.37 2.81
CA LYS A 711 -40.48 -13.32 1.34
C LYS A 711 -39.08 -13.48 0.74
N LEU A 712 -38.04 -13.57 1.58
CA LEU A 712 -36.66 -13.69 1.11
C LEU A 712 -36.40 -14.95 0.27
N PRO A 713 -36.97 -16.14 0.58
CA PRO A 713 -36.78 -17.31 -0.27
C PRO A 713 -37.31 -17.11 -1.70
N GLN A 714 -38.43 -16.39 -1.86
CA GLN A 714 -39.01 -16.08 -3.17
C GLN A 714 -38.12 -15.09 -3.95
N LEU A 715 -37.48 -14.15 -3.26
CA LEU A 715 -36.53 -13.23 -3.87
C LEU A 715 -35.29 -13.98 -4.38
N ILE A 716 -34.77 -14.94 -3.60
CA ILE A 716 -33.60 -15.73 -4.00
C ILE A 716 -33.90 -16.53 -5.28
N ASP A 717 -35.06 -17.17 -5.36
CA ASP A 717 -35.51 -17.92 -6.55
C ASP A 717 -35.60 -17.02 -7.80
N LEU A 718 -36.11 -15.79 -7.63
CA LEU A 718 -36.21 -14.81 -8.70
C LEU A 718 -34.83 -14.27 -9.14
N LEU A 719 -33.85 -14.20 -8.24
CA LEU A 719 -32.48 -13.82 -8.58
C LEU A 719 -31.74 -14.91 -9.36
N GLU A 720 -32.03 -16.19 -9.10
CA GLU A 720 -31.51 -17.31 -9.89
C GLU A 720 -32.06 -17.31 -11.32
N HIS A 721 -33.33 -16.93 -11.48
CA HIS A 721 -34.01 -16.80 -12.77
C HIS A 721 -34.15 -15.32 -13.20
N TYR A 722 -33.08 -14.55 -13.03
CA TYR A 722 -33.11 -13.09 -13.15
C TYR A 722 -33.86 -12.57 -14.40
N GLU A 723 -34.95 -11.86 -14.16
CA GLU A 723 -35.63 -10.99 -15.11
C GLU A 723 -35.81 -9.59 -14.51
N TYR A 724 -35.36 -8.56 -15.24
CA TYR A 724 -35.33 -7.18 -14.74
C TYR A 724 -36.72 -6.66 -14.31
N GLU A 725 -37.73 -6.84 -15.17
CA GLU A 725 -39.08 -6.33 -14.93
C GLU A 725 -39.74 -7.05 -13.73
N GLU A 726 -39.54 -8.36 -13.61
CA GLU A 726 -40.07 -9.15 -12.50
C GLU A 726 -39.40 -8.76 -11.18
N LEU A 727 -38.08 -8.56 -11.17
CA LEU A 727 -37.35 -8.14 -9.98
C LEU A 727 -37.79 -6.75 -9.51
N VAL A 728 -37.86 -5.78 -10.44
CA VAL A 728 -38.36 -4.43 -10.10
C VAL A 728 -39.80 -4.50 -9.61
N GLY A 729 -40.64 -5.30 -10.27
CA GLY A 729 -42.01 -5.59 -9.86
C GLY A 729 -42.11 -6.13 -8.43
N PHE A 730 -41.27 -7.10 -8.08
CA PHE A 730 -41.21 -7.70 -6.74
C PHE A 730 -40.87 -6.67 -5.66
N TYR A 731 -39.98 -5.71 -5.95
CA TYR A 731 -39.68 -4.63 -5.02
C TYR A 731 -40.85 -3.66 -4.84
N SER A 732 -41.69 -3.44 -5.84
CA SER A 732 -42.87 -2.55 -5.75
C SER A 732 -44.06 -3.15 -4.99
N VAL A 733 -44.21 -4.48 -4.97
CA VAL A 733 -45.43 -5.13 -4.43
C VAL A 733 -45.40 -5.23 -2.90
N VAL A 734 -46.22 -4.41 -2.23
CA VAL A 734 -46.63 -4.63 -0.84
C VAL A 734 -47.89 -5.48 -0.83
N LYS A 735 -47.79 -6.81 -1.03
CA LYS A 735 -48.90 -7.68 -0.65
C LYS A 735 -48.94 -7.74 0.88
N THR A 736 -49.82 -6.94 1.48
CA THR A 736 -50.27 -7.04 2.88
C THR A 736 -50.87 -8.42 3.09
N ILE A 737 -50.32 -9.19 4.03
CA ILE A 737 -50.81 -10.51 4.42
C ILE A 737 -51.87 -10.31 5.52
N ASP A 738 -52.91 -9.53 5.27
CA ASP A 738 -54.00 -9.32 6.26
C ASP A 738 -55.41 -9.47 5.67
N ASP A 739 -55.58 -9.97 4.44
CA ASP A 739 -56.92 -10.16 3.83
C ASP A 739 -57.28 -11.61 3.47
N GLU A 740 -56.56 -12.62 3.99
CA GLU A 740 -57.01 -14.03 3.89
C GLU A 740 -56.74 -14.82 5.17
N VAL A 741 -57.55 -14.58 6.21
CA VAL A 741 -58.12 -15.63 7.11
C VAL A 741 -59.53 -15.22 7.51
#